data_AF-A0A314Z403-F1
#
_entry.id   AF-A0A314Z403-F1
#
_cell.length_a   1.000
_cell.length_b   1.000
_cell.length_c   1.000
_cell.angle_alpha   90.00
_cell.angle_beta   90.00
_cell.angle_gamma   90.00
#
_symmetry.space_group_name_H-M   'P 1'
#
loop_
_entity.id
_entity.type
_entity.pdbx_description
1 polymer ?
#
loop_
_entity_poly.entity_id
_entity_poly.type
_entity_poly.pdbx_seq_one_letter_code
_entity_poly.pdbx_strand_id
1 'polypeptide(L)'
;MAVSMRDLDPAFTGAGQKAGLEIWRIENFRPAPVPKSSYGKFFMGDSYVILKPQKAGALRHDIHYWLGKDTSQDEAGTAAIKTVELDAALGGRAVQYREVQGHETAKFLSYFKPCIIPQEGGVASGFKHAEAEEHKTRLFVCKGKHVVHVKEVPFARSSLSHDDIFILDTQSKIFQFNGSNSSIQERAKALEVLQYIKDTYHDGKCEIASIEDGKLMADAESGEFWGLFGGFAPLPRKTATNEDKCFDSYPTKLLCVEKGKAEPVEADSLTRDLLDTNKCYLLDCGLEMFVWMGRNTSLDERRSASGAAEELVHGPDRSKCHIIRVIEGFETVMFRSKFDSWPQTTDVAVSEDGRGKVAALLKRQGVDVKGLLKADPVKEEPQPYIDCTGNLQVWRVNGQEKILLPSSDQSKFYSGDCYIFHYSYPGEDKEEHLIGTWFGKQSVEEERASAISLASKVVESLKFLAAQARIYEGSEPIQFYSIFQSIIVLKGGLSDGYKNYVAEKQVPDETYQEDGVALFRVQGTGPDNMQAIQVDAVALSLNSSYCYILHSGSTVFTWSGGLTNSDDQELVERQLDLIKPNLQSKTQKENVESEQFWDLLGGKSEYPSQKIVRSAESDPRLFSCTFSNGNLKVVEIYNFTQDDLMTEDIFILDCHSDIFVWVGQQVNSKDRMHALTIGEKFIERDFLMEKLSREASIYIVMEGSEPPFFTRFFSWDSAKSSMHGNSFQRKLAILKNGGTPTLNKPKRRAPVSYGGRSSVPEKSQRSRSMSFSPDRVRVRGRSPAFNALAATFENANARNLSTPPPMVRKLYPKSVTPDSSKLASKSSAIASLTAGFEKPGPARESNIPRSPKMNSGAPKPKPETNNKENSMTSRLETLTIEEDVKEGEAEDEGLSVYPYERLKTTSSDPITDIDVTKRELLHPGAEFGKGINGLDKVVLRDPRGSVAEVYLYGGHVTSWKNDHGEELLFVSSKAIFKPPKAIRGGIPICFPQFSNLGPLDAHGFARNRFWSIDPDPSPFPTNTSNKVAVDLILRPSEEDMKTWPHSYEYRLRVALGPGGDLTLISRIRNTNSDGKPFSFTFAYHTYFSVSDISEVRVEGLETLDYLDNLQNRKRCTEQGDAITFESEVDKIYLSAPTKIAILDHEKKRTFVIRKDGLPDAVVWNPWDKKSKAWLILEMMSTSICLGNLILERFSKAAESSIILAYILYRYFVANVHGSGQEILPTIFAPKFFLCWVK
;
A
#
# COMPACT_ATOMS: atom_id res chain seq x y z
N MET A 1 30.02 2.28 30.29
CA MET A 1 29.25 2.60 31.52
C MET A 1 27.88 3.11 31.12
N ALA A 2 26.85 3.00 31.96
CA ALA A 2 25.53 3.52 31.64
C ALA A 2 25.42 5.01 31.99
N VAL A 3 24.93 5.82 31.06
CA VAL A 3 24.40 7.16 31.40
C VAL A 3 23.16 6.97 32.27
N SER A 4 23.02 7.77 33.32
CA SER A 4 21.82 7.75 34.15
C SER A 4 20.66 8.33 33.35
N MET A 5 19.53 7.62 33.24
CA MET A 5 18.32 8.17 32.59
C MET A 5 17.72 9.39 33.32
N ARG A 6 18.34 9.85 34.42
CA ARG A 6 18.03 11.13 35.08
C ARG A 6 18.70 12.33 34.41
N ASP A 7 19.72 12.09 33.60
CA ASP A 7 20.55 13.14 32.96
C ASP A 7 20.15 13.36 31.48
N LEU A 8 19.19 12.58 30.98
CA LEU A 8 18.62 12.72 29.63
C LEU A 8 17.59 13.86 29.60
N ASP A 9 17.60 14.63 28.51
CA ASP A 9 16.62 15.69 28.28
C ASP A 9 15.18 15.13 28.23
N PRO A 10 14.22 15.67 29.00
CA PRO A 10 12.85 15.15 29.05
C PRO A 10 12.16 15.01 27.69
N ALA A 11 12.50 15.84 26.70
CA ALA A 11 11.92 15.77 25.35
C ALA A 11 12.35 14.52 24.55
N PHE A 12 13.38 13.79 24.99
CA PHE A 12 13.80 12.50 24.42
C PHE A 12 13.19 11.29 25.13
N THR A 13 12.29 11.49 26.11
CA THR A 13 11.63 10.39 26.84
C THR A 13 10.76 9.56 25.89
N GLY A 14 11.16 8.31 25.64
CA GLY A 14 10.45 7.40 24.74
C GLY A 14 10.89 7.46 23.27
N ALA A 15 11.86 8.32 22.92
CA ALA A 15 12.41 8.42 21.58
C ALA A 15 12.97 7.08 21.08
N GLY A 16 12.80 6.79 19.78
CA GLY A 16 13.36 5.61 19.13
C GLY A 16 12.71 4.28 19.48
N GLN A 17 11.65 4.27 20.29
CA GLN A 17 10.88 3.07 20.66
C GLN A 17 9.84 2.66 19.61
N LYS A 18 9.48 3.55 18.68
CA LYS A 18 8.48 3.32 17.62
C LYS A 18 9.09 3.60 16.26
N ALA A 19 8.75 2.79 15.25
CA ALA A 19 9.17 3.06 13.88
C ALA A 19 8.51 4.33 13.34
N GLY A 20 9.30 5.23 12.75
CA GLY A 20 8.82 6.53 12.29
C GLY A 20 9.97 7.48 11.91
N LEU A 21 9.69 8.78 11.96
CA LEU A 21 10.66 9.85 11.99
C LEU A 21 10.29 10.73 13.19
N GLU A 22 11.28 11.15 13.97
CA GLU A 22 11.10 12.03 15.12
C GLU A 22 12.03 13.24 14.93
N ILE A 23 11.53 14.45 15.19
CA ILE A 23 12.27 15.71 14.93
C ILE A 23 12.09 16.64 16.12
N TRP A 24 13.20 17.23 16.57
CA TRP A 24 13.26 18.29 17.56
C TRP A 24 13.99 19.50 16.98
N ARG A 25 13.49 20.70 17.28
CA ARG A 25 14.15 22.00 17.02
C ARG A 25 14.91 22.37 18.29
N ILE A 26 16.11 22.94 18.18
CA ILE A 26 16.78 23.53 19.33
C ILE A 26 16.16 24.90 19.59
N GLU A 27 15.55 25.07 20.76
CA GLU A 27 15.01 26.34 21.23
C GLU A 27 15.60 26.63 22.62
N ASN A 28 16.31 27.76 22.78
CA ASN A 28 16.90 28.18 24.06
C ASN A 28 17.72 27.08 24.75
N PHE A 29 18.69 26.50 24.03
CA PHE A 29 19.56 25.41 24.46
C PHE A 29 18.86 24.07 24.78
N ARG A 30 17.60 23.87 24.37
CA ARG A 30 16.84 22.63 24.62
C ARG A 30 16.14 22.07 23.37
N PRO A 31 16.00 20.75 23.22
CA PRO A 31 15.23 20.14 22.13
C PRO A 31 13.72 20.27 22.39
N ALA A 32 13.01 20.95 21.49
CA ALA A 32 11.55 21.05 21.47
C ALA A 32 10.98 20.18 20.32
N PRO A 33 10.00 19.28 20.57
CA PRO A 33 9.49 18.37 19.53
C PRO A 33 8.70 19.13 18.46
N VAL A 34 9.01 18.87 17.19
CA VAL A 34 8.35 19.52 16.04
C VAL A 34 7.03 18.82 15.70
N PRO A 35 5.93 19.55 15.44
CA PRO A 35 4.67 18.96 14.96
C PRO A 35 4.86 18.24 13.62
N LYS A 36 4.23 17.06 13.46
CA LYS A 36 4.34 16.24 12.23
C LYS A 36 3.85 16.93 10.95
N SER A 37 2.97 17.91 11.08
CA SER A 37 2.50 18.81 10.00
C SER A 37 3.54 19.86 9.55
N SER A 38 4.66 19.98 10.27
CA SER A 38 5.78 20.87 9.97
C SER A 38 7.10 20.12 9.74
N TYR A 39 7.07 18.80 9.62
CA TYR A 39 8.24 18.04 9.15
C TYR A 39 8.63 18.50 7.73
N GLY A 40 9.92 18.72 7.50
CA GLY A 40 10.43 19.31 6.25
C GLY A 40 10.48 20.85 6.24
N LYS A 41 9.86 21.53 7.22
CA LYS A 41 9.98 23.00 7.39
C LYS A 41 11.15 23.32 8.32
N PHE A 42 12.27 23.69 7.74
CA PHE A 42 13.50 24.08 8.44
C PHE A 42 13.74 25.58 8.33
N PHE A 43 14.10 26.24 9.44
CA PHE A 43 14.44 27.67 9.46
C PHE A 43 15.95 27.88 9.35
N MET A 44 16.36 28.90 8.58
CA MET A 44 17.77 29.17 8.27
C MET A 44 18.60 29.61 9.48
N GLY A 45 17.96 30.21 10.49
CA GLY A 45 18.58 30.60 11.76
C GLY A 45 18.63 29.49 12.82
N ASP A 46 18.10 28.30 12.56
CA ASP A 46 17.88 27.28 13.60
C ASP A 46 18.72 26.02 13.40
N SER A 47 18.89 25.27 14.49
CA SER A 47 19.49 23.94 14.51
C SER A 47 18.48 22.89 14.96
N TYR A 48 18.55 21.68 14.41
CA TYR A 48 17.57 20.61 14.62
C TYR A 48 18.26 19.27 14.89
N VAL A 49 17.58 18.37 15.63
CA VAL A 49 17.95 16.96 15.83
C VAL A 49 16.83 16.08 15.26
N ILE A 50 17.20 15.05 14.50
CA ILE A 50 16.30 14.17 13.75
C ILE A 50 16.68 12.72 14.04
N LEU A 51 15.71 11.89 14.46
CA LEU A 51 15.90 10.46 14.72
C LEU A 51 15.08 9.62 13.74
N LYS A 52 15.73 8.65 13.10
CA LYS A 52 15.13 7.66 12.20
C LYS A 52 15.48 6.24 12.68
N PRO A 53 14.55 5.53 13.34
CA PRO A 53 14.70 4.11 13.63
C PRO A 53 14.50 3.27 12.36
N GLN A 54 15.43 2.33 12.11
CA GLN A 54 15.39 1.32 11.04
C GLN A 54 15.04 -0.06 11.62
N LYS A 55 14.55 -0.98 10.77
CA LYS A 55 14.00 -2.29 11.16
C LYS A 55 14.86 -3.51 10.72
N ALA A 56 16.16 -3.31 10.51
CA ALA A 56 17.12 -4.34 10.09
C ALA A 56 17.39 -5.43 11.17
N GLY A 57 16.38 -6.25 11.48
CA GLY A 57 16.39 -7.33 12.48
C GLY A 57 16.41 -6.81 13.93
N ALA A 58 17.45 -6.06 14.28
CA ALA A 58 17.50 -5.22 15.46
C ALA A 58 17.13 -3.77 15.10
N LEU A 59 16.61 -3.00 16.08
CA LEU A 59 16.46 -1.56 15.91
C LEU A 59 17.83 -0.89 15.80
N ARG A 60 18.19 -0.47 14.59
CA ARG A 60 19.32 0.44 14.30
C ARG A 60 18.78 1.86 14.24
N HIS A 61 19.54 2.83 14.74
CA HIS A 61 19.11 4.23 14.78
C HIS A 61 20.04 5.09 13.93
N ASP A 62 19.45 5.96 13.10
CA ASP A 62 20.16 7.08 12.49
C ASP A 62 19.77 8.37 13.23
N ILE A 63 20.75 9.13 13.71
CA ILE A 63 20.53 10.48 14.24
C ILE A 63 21.20 11.47 13.29
N HIS A 64 20.43 12.40 12.75
CA HIS A 64 20.96 13.53 11.98
C HIS A 64 20.80 14.79 12.82
N TYR A 65 21.79 15.68 12.84
CA TYR A 65 21.59 17.05 13.28
C TYR A 65 21.81 18.00 12.11
N TRP A 66 20.82 18.85 11.84
CA TRP A 66 20.80 19.78 10.71
C TRP A 66 21.06 21.20 11.21
N LEU A 67 22.01 21.87 10.56
CA LEU A 67 22.46 23.21 10.90
C LEU A 67 22.03 24.19 9.80
N GLY A 68 21.18 25.15 10.15
CA GLY A 68 20.82 26.27 9.28
C GLY A 68 22.02 27.15 8.96
N LYS A 69 22.03 27.74 7.76
CA LYS A 69 23.15 28.57 7.26
C LYS A 69 23.48 29.75 8.18
N ASP A 70 22.46 30.30 8.86
CA ASP A 70 22.53 31.50 9.67
C ASP A 70 22.30 31.19 11.17
N THR A 71 22.44 29.92 11.58
CA THR A 71 22.24 29.48 12.97
C THR A 71 23.39 29.88 13.90
N SER A 72 23.10 30.07 15.17
CA SER A 72 24.11 30.45 16.15
C SER A 72 25.07 29.29 16.47
N GLN A 73 26.32 29.61 16.80
CA GLN A 73 27.31 28.62 17.23
C GLN A 73 26.85 27.88 18.52
N ASP A 74 26.11 28.58 19.37
CA ASP A 74 25.54 28.06 20.61
C ASP A 74 24.44 27.02 20.35
N GLU A 75 23.55 27.26 19.40
CA GLU A 75 22.50 26.30 18.99
C GLU A 75 23.08 25.13 18.19
N ALA A 76 24.06 25.37 17.33
CA ALA A 76 24.77 24.32 16.59
C ALA A 76 25.54 23.38 17.53
N GLY A 77 26.27 23.94 18.50
CA GLY A 77 26.94 23.18 19.55
C GLY A 77 25.94 22.42 20.44
N THR A 78 24.80 23.03 20.77
CA THR A 78 23.72 22.34 21.49
C THR A 78 23.18 21.15 20.70
N ALA A 79 22.92 21.30 19.40
CA ALA A 79 22.42 20.21 18.57
C ALA A 79 23.39 19.01 18.54
N ALA A 80 24.69 19.27 18.38
CA ALA A 80 25.72 18.24 18.45
C ALA A 80 25.78 17.54 19.82
N ILE A 81 25.72 18.30 20.93
CA ILE A 81 25.67 17.74 22.29
C ILE A 81 24.43 16.86 22.49
N LYS A 82 23.25 17.36 22.08
CA LYS A 82 21.97 16.65 22.24
C LYS A 82 21.88 15.38 21.38
N THR A 83 22.53 15.35 20.22
CA THR A 83 22.72 14.12 19.42
C THR A 83 23.54 13.06 20.19
N VAL A 84 24.61 13.45 20.89
CA VAL A 84 25.42 12.51 21.68
C VAL A 84 24.69 12.02 22.94
N GLU A 85 23.91 12.89 23.61
CA GLU A 85 23.03 12.49 24.72
C GLU A 85 21.97 11.47 24.26
N LEU A 86 21.34 11.70 23.11
CA LEU A 86 20.31 10.83 22.54
C LEU A 86 20.87 9.46 22.13
N ASP A 87 22.03 9.41 21.45
CA ASP A 87 22.69 8.13 21.12
C ASP A 87 23.03 7.33 22.39
N ALA A 88 23.59 7.98 23.41
CA ALA A 88 23.92 7.33 24.68
C ALA A 88 22.67 6.72 25.35
N ALA A 89 21.51 7.38 25.28
CA ALA A 89 20.23 6.84 25.76
C ALA A 89 19.69 5.66 24.93
N LEU A 90 19.92 5.65 23.61
CA LEU A 90 19.59 4.53 22.71
C LEU A 90 20.59 3.35 22.84
N GLY A 91 21.62 3.52 23.69
CA GLY A 91 22.61 2.50 24.07
C GLY A 91 23.98 2.67 23.42
N GLY A 92 24.27 3.80 22.77
CA GLY A 92 25.52 4.05 22.06
C GLY A 92 25.65 3.17 20.82
N ARG A 93 24.67 3.26 19.91
CA ARG A 93 24.51 2.37 18.73
C ARG A 93 23.98 3.10 17.49
N ALA A 94 23.70 4.40 17.59
CA ALA A 94 23.24 5.18 16.46
C ALA A 94 24.39 5.56 15.54
N VAL A 95 24.12 5.65 14.23
CA VAL A 95 25.00 6.37 13.31
C VAL A 95 24.61 7.84 13.38
N GLN A 96 25.58 8.72 13.62
CA GLN A 96 25.33 10.15 13.78
C GLN A 96 25.79 10.93 12.54
N TYR A 97 24.95 11.80 12.00
CA TYR A 97 25.20 12.56 10.78
C TYR A 97 25.15 14.06 11.04
N ARG A 98 26.18 14.80 10.62
CA ARG A 98 26.18 16.27 10.60
C ARG A 98 25.69 16.75 9.24
N GLU A 99 24.48 17.27 9.19
CA GLU A 99 23.85 17.85 8.00
C GLU A 99 23.98 19.38 8.05
N VAL A 100 24.28 20.01 6.91
CA VAL A 100 24.42 21.47 6.80
C VAL A 100 23.57 21.97 5.64
N GLN A 101 22.90 23.11 5.81
CA GLN A 101 22.03 23.69 4.80
C GLN A 101 22.68 23.78 3.40
N GLY A 102 22.09 23.11 2.41
CA GLY A 102 22.56 23.06 1.02
C GLY A 102 23.70 22.06 0.76
N HIS A 103 24.15 21.35 1.78
CA HIS A 103 25.15 20.27 1.76
C HIS A 103 24.65 19.07 2.59
N GLU A 104 23.36 18.77 2.50
CA GLU A 104 22.74 17.61 3.13
C GLU A 104 22.99 16.31 2.36
N THR A 105 23.14 15.22 3.10
CA THR A 105 23.29 13.87 2.55
C THR A 105 22.02 13.43 1.80
N ALA A 106 22.19 12.64 0.74
CA ALA A 106 21.08 12.04 0.01
C ALA A 106 20.18 11.16 0.92
N LYS A 107 20.75 10.59 1.99
CA LYS A 107 20.02 9.84 3.00
C LYS A 107 19.07 10.74 3.80
N PHE A 108 19.55 11.88 4.32
CA PHE A 108 18.71 12.85 5.03
C PHE A 108 17.60 13.42 4.15
N LEU A 109 17.95 13.90 2.95
CA LEU A 109 16.97 14.48 2.03
C LEU A 109 15.89 13.48 1.59
N SER A 110 16.20 12.18 1.56
CA SER A 110 15.20 11.14 1.24
C SER A 110 14.05 11.02 2.25
N TYR A 111 14.21 11.54 3.48
CA TYR A 111 13.12 11.63 4.46
C TYR A 111 12.11 12.74 4.14
N PHE A 112 12.49 13.70 3.28
CA PHE A 112 11.75 14.94 3.01
C PHE A 112 11.49 15.09 1.50
N LYS A 113 10.92 14.05 0.87
CA LYS A 113 10.56 14.10 -0.55
C LYS A 113 9.44 15.12 -0.80
N PRO A 114 9.51 15.92 -1.88
CA PRO A 114 10.52 15.85 -2.94
C PRO A 114 11.80 16.67 -2.67
N CYS A 115 11.76 17.64 -1.75
CA CYS A 115 12.90 18.49 -1.39
C CYS A 115 12.68 19.20 -0.04
N ILE A 116 13.75 19.79 0.47
CA ILE A 116 13.69 20.82 1.54
C ILE A 116 13.86 22.19 0.89
N ILE A 117 13.04 23.16 1.28
CA ILE A 117 13.25 24.59 1.00
C ILE A 117 13.26 25.33 2.34
N PRO A 118 14.44 25.68 2.88
CA PRO A 118 14.55 26.37 4.17
C PRO A 118 13.92 27.76 4.14
N GLN A 119 13.37 28.18 5.27
CA GLN A 119 12.65 29.46 5.44
C GLN A 119 13.53 30.49 6.16
N GLU A 120 13.44 31.77 5.75
CA GLU A 120 14.12 32.86 6.45
C GLU A 120 13.63 33.00 7.91
N GLY A 121 14.50 33.46 8.82
CA GLY A 121 14.20 33.59 10.26
C GLY A 121 14.64 32.39 11.13
N GLY A 122 14.20 32.39 12.39
CA GLY A 122 14.53 31.39 13.41
C GLY A 122 13.99 31.76 14.80
N VAL A 123 14.42 31.03 15.84
CA VAL A 123 14.07 31.29 17.27
C VAL A 123 14.55 32.68 17.68
N ALA A 124 15.81 33.02 17.36
CA ALA A 124 16.44 34.28 17.73
C ALA A 124 15.79 35.53 17.09
N SER A 125 15.08 35.39 15.97
CA SER A 125 14.32 36.48 15.35
C SER A 125 12.84 36.52 15.79
N GLY A 126 12.42 35.64 16.71
CA GLY A 126 11.11 35.69 17.35
C GLY A 126 9.93 35.14 16.53
N PHE A 127 10.17 34.59 15.33
CA PHE A 127 9.09 34.13 14.45
C PHE A 127 8.38 32.89 15.00
N LYS A 128 7.07 33.02 15.24
CA LYS A 128 6.16 31.91 15.59
C LYS A 128 5.00 31.86 14.60
N HIS A 129 5.25 31.18 13.48
CA HIS A 129 4.40 31.12 12.27
C HIS A 129 4.29 32.46 11.53
N ALA A 130 3.94 32.36 10.24
CA ALA A 130 4.07 33.44 9.28
C ALA A 130 2.89 34.42 9.33
N GLU A 131 3.22 35.71 9.27
CA GLU A 131 2.29 36.74 8.77
C GLU A 131 2.06 36.54 7.26
N ALA A 132 1.01 37.16 6.71
CA ALA A 132 0.66 37.01 5.30
C ALA A 132 1.59 37.85 4.40
N GLU A 133 2.78 37.33 4.09
CA GLU A 133 3.74 37.98 3.19
C GLU A 133 3.17 38.21 1.79
N GLU A 134 3.51 39.34 1.18
CA GLU A 134 3.30 39.57 -0.25
C GLU A 134 4.16 38.61 -1.08
N HIS A 135 3.61 38.04 -2.15
CA HIS A 135 4.32 37.02 -2.94
C HIS A 135 5.60 37.59 -3.59
N LYS A 136 6.75 37.22 -3.01
CA LYS A 136 8.10 37.50 -3.50
C LYS A 136 8.46 36.54 -4.64
N THR A 137 8.73 37.07 -5.83
CA THR A 137 9.28 36.30 -6.97
C THR A 137 10.63 35.68 -6.59
N ARG A 138 10.77 34.36 -6.72
CA ARG A 138 11.98 33.60 -6.33
C ARG A 138 12.49 32.75 -7.48
N LEU A 139 13.81 32.57 -7.56
CA LEU A 139 14.46 31.71 -8.54
C LEU A 139 15.24 30.62 -7.82
N PHE A 140 14.89 29.36 -8.06
CA PHE A 140 15.58 28.20 -7.50
C PHE A 140 16.39 27.50 -8.58
N VAL A 141 17.59 27.01 -8.23
CA VAL A 141 18.31 26.00 -9.02
C VAL A 141 18.08 24.62 -8.41
N CYS A 142 17.82 23.64 -9.26
CA CYS A 142 17.60 22.24 -8.91
C CYS A 142 18.70 21.37 -9.52
N LYS A 143 19.34 20.52 -8.71
CA LYS A 143 20.37 19.57 -9.14
C LYS A 143 20.06 18.17 -8.57
N GLY A 144 20.40 17.13 -9.33
CA GLY A 144 20.32 15.73 -8.87
C GLY A 144 19.26 14.88 -9.58
N LYS A 145 19.57 13.59 -9.79
CA LYS A 145 18.81 12.65 -10.63
C LYS A 145 17.75 11.83 -9.89
N HIS A 146 17.92 11.63 -8.58
CA HIS A 146 17.07 10.76 -7.75
C HIS A 146 16.62 11.48 -6.47
N VAL A 147 17.54 12.23 -5.85
CA VAL A 147 17.29 13.21 -4.79
C VAL A 147 17.61 14.59 -5.36
N VAL A 148 16.83 15.61 -5.03
CA VAL A 148 17.02 16.98 -5.53
C VAL A 148 17.56 17.90 -4.45
N HIS A 149 18.74 18.47 -4.69
CA HIS A 149 19.22 19.64 -3.97
C HIS A 149 18.60 20.89 -4.60
N VAL A 150 17.83 21.63 -3.81
CA VAL A 150 17.15 22.87 -4.23
C VAL A 150 17.82 24.05 -3.52
N LYS A 151 18.19 25.09 -4.27
CA LYS A 151 18.85 26.28 -3.73
C LYS A 151 18.28 27.54 -4.34
N GLU A 152 17.85 28.50 -3.51
CA GLU A 152 17.49 29.83 -3.99
C GLU A 152 18.74 30.56 -4.51
N VAL A 153 18.60 31.22 -5.65
CA VAL A 153 19.63 32.01 -6.33
C VAL A 153 19.04 33.38 -6.69
N PRO A 154 19.88 34.43 -6.84
CA PRO A 154 19.37 35.75 -7.23
C PRO A 154 18.54 35.67 -8.52
N PHE A 155 17.35 36.29 -8.51
CA PHE A 155 16.48 36.40 -9.68
C PHE A 155 17.12 37.34 -10.72
N ALA A 156 18.05 36.78 -11.50
CA ALA A 156 18.88 37.48 -12.45
C ALA A 156 19.30 36.55 -13.60
N ARG A 157 19.39 37.08 -14.83
CA ARG A 157 19.78 36.29 -16.02
C ARG A 157 21.19 35.67 -15.90
N SER A 158 22.05 36.27 -15.06
CA SER A 158 23.39 35.77 -14.75
C SER A 158 23.41 34.49 -13.90
N SER A 159 22.29 34.13 -13.26
CA SER A 159 22.18 32.90 -12.47
C SER A 159 21.79 31.68 -13.32
N LEU A 160 21.21 31.88 -14.51
CA LEU A 160 20.81 30.81 -15.44
C LEU A 160 22.02 30.20 -16.17
N SER A 161 21.99 28.90 -16.43
CA SER A 161 23.05 28.16 -17.13
C SER A 161 22.49 27.20 -18.19
N HIS A 162 23.36 26.66 -19.04
CA HIS A 162 23.03 25.62 -20.01
C HIS A 162 23.02 24.20 -19.39
N ASP A 163 23.47 24.02 -18.15
CA ASP A 163 23.69 22.70 -17.56
C ASP A 163 22.66 22.34 -16.48
N ASP A 164 22.21 23.34 -15.72
CA ASP A 164 21.38 23.17 -14.55
C ASP A 164 19.89 23.41 -14.90
N ILE A 165 18.97 23.02 -14.01
CA ILE A 165 17.53 23.27 -14.15
C ILE A 165 17.12 24.33 -13.13
N PHE A 166 16.23 25.23 -13.54
CA PHE A 166 15.78 26.34 -12.70
C PHE A 166 14.25 26.35 -12.58
N ILE A 167 13.75 26.74 -11.43
CA ILE A 167 12.32 26.97 -11.18
C ILE A 167 12.14 28.44 -10.80
N LEU A 168 11.43 29.18 -11.64
CA LEU A 168 11.05 30.56 -11.39
C LEU A 168 9.62 30.57 -10.82
N ASP A 169 9.52 30.92 -9.54
CA ASP A 169 8.28 31.06 -8.78
C ASP A 169 7.73 32.49 -8.94
N THR A 170 6.50 32.63 -9.43
CA THR A 170 5.80 33.92 -9.61
C THR A 170 4.33 33.79 -9.24
N GLN A 171 3.68 34.92 -8.90
CA GLN A 171 2.35 34.97 -8.30
C GLN A 171 1.23 34.25 -9.08
N SER A 172 1.38 34.08 -10.40
CA SER A 172 0.36 33.46 -11.27
C SER A 172 0.84 32.24 -12.04
N LYS A 173 2.17 32.07 -12.21
CA LYS A 173 2.76 31.00 -13.02
C LYS A 173 4.14 30.59 -12.49
N ILE A 174 4.37 29.29 -12.36
CA ILE A 174 5.69 28.72 -12.08
C ILE A 174 6.28 28.20 -13.39
N PHE A 175 7.52 28.61 -13.70
CA PHE A 175 8.23 28.19 -14.90
C PHE A 175 9.39 27.27 -14.53
N GLN A 176 9.44 26.07 -15.11
CA GLN A 176 10.66 25.25 -15.13
C GLN A 176 11.47 25.57 -16.39
N PHE A 177 12.71 26.01 -16.21
CA PHE A 177 13.69 26.20 -17.29
C PHE A 177 14.68 25.03 -17.31
N ASN A 178 14.70 24.29 -18.42
CA ASN A 178 15.60 23.16 -18.63
C ASN A 178 16.81 23.59 -19.49
N GLY A 179 18.00 23.70 -18.89
CA GLY A 179 19.26 23.94 -19.60
C GLY A 179 19.56 22.84 -20.63
N SER A 180 20.19 23.19 -21.76
CA SER A 180 20.36 22.27 -22.91
C SER A 180 21.06 20.95 -22.57
N ASN A 181 21.97 20.96 -21.60
CA ASN A 181 22.81 19.83 -21.22
C ASN A 181 22.23 19.01 -20.04
N SER A 182 21.16 19.51 -19.39
CA SER A 182 20.52 18.86 -18.23
C SER A 182 19.87 17.52 -18.59
N SER A 183 19.97 16.51 -17.72
CA SER A 183 19.49 15.15 -17.97
C SER A 183 17.97 15.02 -17.81
N ILE A 184 17.36 14.05 -18.52
CA ILE A 184 15.90 13.84 -18.47
C ILE A 184 15.43 13.51 -17.05
N GLN A 185 16.23 12.73 -16.31
CA GLN A 185 16.00 12.38 -14.91
C GLN A 185 15.94 13.64 -14.03
N GLU A 186 16.90 14.55 -14.18
CA GLU A 186 16.95 15.80 -13.41
C GLU A 186 15.75 16.69 -13.74
N ARG A 187 15.39 16.84 -15.02
CA ARG A 187 14.20 17.59 -15.45
C ARG A 187 12.92 17.00 -14.87
N ALA A 188 12.84 15.67 -14.82
CA ALA A 188 11.71 14.92 -14.28
C ALA A 188 11.60 15.03 -12.76
N LYS A 189 12.72 15.10 -12.03
CA LYS A 189 12.74 15.32 -10.58
C LYS A 189 12.50 16.79 -10.20
N ALA A 190 12.94 17.75 -11.01
CA ALA A 190 12.59 19.16 -10.83
C ALA A 190 11.07 19.43 -10.93
N LEU A 191 10.32 18.63 -11.70
CA LEU A 191 8.85 18.70 -11.73
C LEU A 191 8.20 18.34 -10.38
N GLU A 192 8.83 17.48 -9.58
CA GLU A 192 8.35 17.12 -8.24
C GLU A 192 8.49 18.33 -7.29
N VAL A 193 9.61 19.05 -7.38
CA VAL A 193 9.84 20.33 -6.68
C VAL A 193 8.88 21.42 -7.13
N LEU A 194 8.63 21.54 -8.44
CA LEU A 194 7.68 22.49 -9.01
C LEU A 194 6.25 22.24 -8.49
N GLN A 195 5.82 20.97 -8.41
CA GLN A 195 4.53 20.61 -7.84
C GLN A 195 4.47 20.89 -6.33
N TYR A 196 5.54 20.63 -5.59
CA TYR A 196 5.63 20.98 -4.17
C TYR A 196 5.53 22.49 -3.93
N ILE A 197 6.20 23.32 -4.74
CA ILE A 197 6.08 24.79 -4.68
C ILE A 197 4.64 25.23 -4.98
N LYS A 198 4.02 24.65 -6.02
CA LYS A 198 2.63 24.91 -6.39
C LYS A 198 1.62 24.55 -5.30
N ASP A 199 1.78 23.41 -4.65
CA ASP A 199 0.86 22.96 -3.60
C ASP A 199 1.09 23.68 -2.26
N THR A 200 2.35 24.03 -1.94
CA THR A 200 2.73 24.62 -0.64
C THR A 200 2.58 26.14 -0.61
N TYR A 201 2.89 26.85 -1.70
CA TYR A 201 2.90 28.32 -1.76
C TYR A 201 1.76 28.91 -2.60
N HIS A 202 0.96 28.10 -3.30
CA HIS A 202 -0.11 28.56 -4.19
C HIS A 202 -1.43 27.76 -4.11
N ASP A 203 -1.66 27.00 -3.03
CA ASP A 203 -2.84 26.13 -2.82
C ASP A 203 -3.15 25.16 -3.99
N GLY A 204 -2.18 24.80 -4.81
CA GLY A 204 -2.39 23.99 -6.02
C GLY A 204 -3.02 24.74 -7.20
N LYS A 205 -3.19 26.07 -7.13
CA LYS A 205 -3.97 26.88 -8.10
C LYS A 205 -3.12 27.52 -9.22
N CYS A 206 -1.79 27.57 -9.08
CA CYS A 206 -0.88 28.25 -10.01
C CYS A 206 -0.77 27.58 -11.39
N GLU A 207 -0.57 28.35 -12.46
CA GLU A 207 -0.23 27.82 -13.79
C GLU A 207 1.20 27.25 -13.83
N ILE A 208 1.46 26.30 -14.74
CA ILE A 208 2.79 25.68 -14.88
C ILE A 208 3.28 25.69 -16.33
N ALA A 209 4.51 26.17 -16.53
CA ALA A 209 5.15 26.32 -17.84
C ALA A 209 6.51 25.59 -17.90
N SER A 210 6.88 25.13 -19.10
CA SER A 210 8.10 24.33 -19.31
C SER A 210 8.95 24.90 -20.45
N ILE A 211 9.98 25.64 -20.08
CA ILE A 211 10.87 26.34 -20.99
C ILE A 211 12.09 25.46 -21.30
N GLU A 212 12.44 25.37 -22.58
CA GLU A 212 13.55 24.54 -23.05
C GLU A 212 14.62 25.43 -23.68
N ASP A 213 15.83 25.36 -23.14
CA ASP A 213 16.97 26.11 -23.64
C ASP A 213 17.25 25.85 -25.13
N GLY A 214 17.69 26.90 -25.83
CA GLY A 214 17.89 26.87 -27.28
C GLY A 214 16.63 26.86 -28.15
N LYS A 215 15.41 26.69 -27.61
CA LYS A 215 14.18 26.92 -28.41
C LYS A 215 13.91 28.40 -28.59
N LEU A 216 13.74 28.80 -29.86
CA LEU A 216 13.39 30.18 -30.23
C LEU A 216 11.95 30.53 -29.84
N MET A 217 11.66 31.83 -29.79
CA MET A 217 10.41 32.53 -29.40
C MET A 217 9.14 32.17 -30.22
N ALA A 218 8.89 30.89 -30.50
CA ALA A 218 7.74 30.41 -31.26
C ALA A 218 6.52 30.11 -30.37
N ASP A 219 6.74 29.87 -29.08
CA ASP A 219 5.73 29.64 -28.05
C ASP A 219 5.60 30.84 -27.09
N ALA A 220 4.38 31.03 -26.59
CA ALA A 220 4.07 32.15 -25.70
C ALA A 220 4.66 31.98 -24.29
N GLU A 221 4.76 30.74 -23.77
CA GLU A 221 5.34 30.45 -22.46
C GLU A 221 6.81 30.93 -22.38
N SER A 222 7.62 30.66 -23.41
CA SER A 222 9.00 31.16 -23.49
C SER A 222 9.07 32.68 -23.66
N GLY A 223 8.20 33.28 -24.46
CA GLY A 223 8.14 34.74 -24.63
C GLY A 223 7.83 35.46 -23.31
N GLU A 224 6.90 34.92 -22.52
CA GLU A 224 6.55 35.37 -21.18
C GLU A 224 7.74 35.25 -20.21
N PHE A 225 8.36 34.06 -20.12
CA PHE A 225 9.54 33.80 -19.28
C PHE A 225 10.71 34.75 -19.57
N TRP A 226 11.12 34.89 -20.83
CA TRP A 226 12.23 35.77 -21.19
C TRP A 226 11.86 37.25 -21.03
N GLY A 227 10.57 37.61 -21.12
CA GLY A 227 10.08 38.94 -20.78
C GLY A 227 10.37 39.34 -19.33
N LEU A 228 10.21 38.41 -18.37
CA LEU A 228 10.54 38.64 -16.95
C LEU A 228 12.04 38.93 -16.72
N PHE A 229 12.93 38.41 -17.57
CA PHE A 229 14.37 38.73 -17.57
C PHE A 229 14.74 39.93 -18.46
N GLY A 230 13.78 40.76 -18.89
CA GLY A 230 14.03 41.93 -19.74
C GLY A 230 14.42 41.60 -21.18
N GLY A 231 13.99 40.43 -21.68
CA GLY A 231 14.22 39.96 -23.05
C GLY A 231 15.30 38.88 -23.16
N PHE A 232 15.29 38.22 -24.32
CA PHE A 232 16.26 37.17 -24.67
C PHE A 232 17.67 37.75 -24.86
N ALA A 233 18.64 37.15 -24.18
CA ALA A 233 20.06 37.39 -24.38
C ALA A 233 20.84 36.09 -24.14
N PRO A 234 22.02 35.90 -24.74
CA PRO A 234 22.85 34.72 -24.50
C PRO A 234 23.12 34.51 -23.00
N LEU A 235 23.01 33.26 -22.55
CA LEU A 235 23.36 32.89 -21.18
C LEU A 235 24.88 32.96 -20.95
N PRO A 236 25.34 33.20 -19.71
CA PRO A 236 26.75 33.12 -19.38
C PRO A 236 27.25 31.70 -19.60
N ARG A 237 28.31 31.55 -20.40
CA ARG A 237 29.10 30.30 -20.38
C ARG A 237 29.73 30.19 -19.00
N LYS A 238 29.46 29.11 -18.25
CA LYS A 238 30.27 28.77 -17.07
C LYS A 238 31.73 28.74 -17.49
N THR A 239 32.55 29.63 -16.93
CA THR A 239 33.94 29.26 -16.65
C THR A 239 33.89 28.04 -15.74
N ALA A 240 34.63 26.98 -16.06
CA ALA A 240 34.59 25.74 -15.30
C ALA A 240 35.15 25.96 -13.87
N THR A 241 34.27 26.34 -12.95
CA THR A 241 34.52 26.32 -11.52
C THR A 241 34.87 24.88 -11.13
N ASN A 242 35.84 24.66 -10.24
CA ASN A 242 36.32 23.31 -9.90
C ASN A 242 35.28 22.45 -9.14
N GLU A 243 34.02 22.88 -9.05
CA GLU A 243 32.93 22.21 -8.33
C GLU A 243 32.37 21.00 -9.09
N ASP A 244 32.26 21.08 -10.43
CA ASP A 244 31.66 20.02 -11.28
C ASP A 244 32.73 19.01 -11.81
N LYS A 245 33.83 18.78 -11.07
CA LYS A 245 34.76 17.66 -11.33
C LYS A 245 34.30 16.40 -10.61
N CYS A 246 34.32 15.26 -11.30
CA CYS A 246 34.13 13.96 -10.66
C CYS A 246 35.39 13.60 -9.85
N PHE A 247 35.37 13.83 -8.53
CA PHE A 247 36.50 13.62 -7.61
C PHE A 247 36.74 12.14 -7.27
N ASP A 248 36.83 11.27 -8.29
CA ASP A 248 37.04 9.81 -8.18
C ASP A 248 38.42 9.39 -7.59
N SER A 249 39.24 10.33 -7.10
CA SER A 249 40.55 10.04 -6.50
C SER A 249 41.00 11.15 -5.53
N TYR A 250 40.38 11.19 -4.35
CA TYR A 250 41.09 11.62 -3.14
C TYR A 250 41.64 10.37 -2.44
N PRO A 251 42.95 10.29 -2.14
CA PRO A 251 43.48 9.16 -1.40
C PRO A 251 42.95 9.20 0.04
N THR A 252 42.24 8.14 0.44
CA THR A 252 41.70 7.99 1.80
C THR A 252 42.82 8.06 2.83
N LYS A 253 42.65 8.87 3.88
CA LYS A 253 43.62 8.97 4.99
C LYS A 253 42.99 8.56 6.31
N LEU A 254 43.65 7.65 7.02
CA LEU A 254 43.34 7.31 8.39
C LEU A 254 44.19 8.17 9.34
N LEU A 255 43.56 8.79 10.33
CA LEU A 255 44.22 9.48 11.44
C LEU A 255 43.73 8.89 12.76
N CYS A 256 44.62 8.72 13.74
CA CYS A 256 44.25 8.37 15.11
C CYS A 256 44.08 9.65 15.93
N VAL A 257 43.09 9.72 16.82
CA VAL A 257 42.91 10.86 17.72
C VAL A 257 43.52 10.54 19.08
N GLU A 258 44.60 11.23 19.42
CA GLU A 258 45.19 11.20 20.77
C GLU A 258 45.14 12.59 21.41
N LYS A 259 44.57 12.70 22.61
CA LYS A 259 44.48 13.94 23.42
C LYS A 259 43.91 15.14 22.63
N GLY A 260 42.98 14.88 21.72
CA GLY A 260 42.33 15.89 20.87
C GLY A 260 43.11 16.33 19.63
N LYS A 261 44.22 15.68 19.30
CA LYS A 261 44.93 15.88 18.03
C LYS A 261 44.78 14.66 17.13
N ALA A 262 44.56 14.91 15.85
CA ALA A 262 44.51 13.87 14.83
C ALA A 262 45.90 13.69 14.20
N GLU A 263 46.53 12.54 14.46
CA GLU A 263 47.85 12.19 13.94
C GLU A 263 47.71 11.10 12.85
N PRO A 264 48.39 11.22 11.69
CA PRO A 264 48.20 10.30 10.58
C PRO A 264 48.72 8.89 10.90
N VAL A 265 47.96 7.87 10.47
CA VAL A 265 48.39 6.46 10.55
C VAL A 265 49.09 6.11 9.24
N GLU A 266 50.38 5.80 9.29
CA GLU A 266 51.13 5.32 8.11
C GLU A 266 50.84 3.83 7.86
N ALA A 267 50.14 3.54 6.76
CA ALA A 267 49.85 2.20 6.27
C ALA A 267 49.70 2.22 4.74
N ASP A 268 50.24 1.21 4.05
CA ASP A 268 50.14 1.06 2.58
C ASP A 268 48.74 0.59 2.11
N SER A 269 47.95 0.01 3.02
CA SER A 269 46.60 -0.52 2.79
C SER A 269 45.73 -0.34 4.04
N LEU A 270 44.41 -0.27 3.87
CA LEU A 270 43.46 -0.02 4.94
C LEU A 270 42.76 -1.32 5.34
N THR A 271 43.22 -1.95 6.42
CA THR A 271 42.56 -3.11 7.02
C THR A 271 41.83 -2.73 8.31
N ARG A 272 40.80 -3.51 8.68
CA ARG A 272 40.05 -3.31 9.93
C ARG A 272 40.96 -3.30 11.16
N ASP A 273 42.04 -4.08 11.16
CA ASP A 273 42.89 -4.28 12.34
C ASP A 273 43.79 -3.07 12.68
N LEU A 274 43.75 -2.01 11.85
CA LEU A 274 44.28 -0.68 12.21
C LEU A 274 43.43 0.05 13.26
N LEU A 275 42.19 -0.39 13.52
CA LEU A 275 41.21 0.26 14.38
C LEU A 275 41.16 -0.40 15.79
N ASP A 276 41.82 0.22 16.77
CA ASP A 276 41.79 -0.19 18.17
C ASP A 276 40.45 0.15 18.85
N THR A 277 39.76 -0.87 19.38
CA THR A 277 38.55 -0.80 20.22
C THR A 277 38.60 0.24 21.35
N ASN A 278 39.80 0.67 21.77
CA ASN A 278 40.02 1.63 22.85
C ASN A 278 40.37 3.05 22.37
N LYS A 279 40.37 3.33 21.06
CA LYS A 279 40.71 4.64 20.47
C LYS A 279 39.63 5.18 19.52
N CYS A 280 39.76 6.46 19.16
CA CYS A 280 38.98 7.10 18.10
C CYS A 280 39.86 7.38 16.87
N TYR A 281 39.26 7.30 15.68
CA TYR A 281 39.95 7.49 14.40
C TYR A 281 39.12 8.37 13.47
N LEU A 282 39.81 9.11 12.60
CA LEU A 282 39.22 9.93 11.54
C LEU A 282 39.60 9.33 10.19
N LEU A 283 38.63 9.09 9.33
CA LEU A 283 38.83 8.59 7.97
C LEU A 283 38.42 9.69 6.98
N ASP A 284 39.42 10.38 6.45
CA ASP A 284 39.27 11.50 5.51
C ASP A 284 39.18 10.98 4.07
N CYS A 285 38.01 11.11 3.46
CA CYS A 285 37.72 10.80 2.06
C CYS A 285 37.47 12.07 1.22
N GLY A 286 37.95 13.24 1.66
CA GLY A 286 37.76 14.53 0.99
C GLY A 286 36.37 15.14 1.22
N LEU A 287 35.33 14.61 0.58
CA LEU A 287 33.94 15.09 0.72
C LEU A 287 33.14 14.39 1.83
N GLU A 288 33.63 13.26 2.32
CA GLU A 288 33.12 12.54 3.49
C GLU A 288 34.27 12.42 4.52
N MET A 289 33.97 12.65 5.79
CA MET A 289 34.88 12.36 6.90
C MET A 289 34.16 11.47 7.92
N PHE A 290 34.67 10.27 8.12
CA PHE A 290 34.09 9.35 9.11
C PHE A 290 34.84 9.45 10.44
N VAL A 291 34.11 9.65 11.53
CA VAL A 291 34.63 9.57 12.90
C VAL A 291 34.30 8.17 13.43
N TRP A 292 35.27 7.27 13.46
CA TRP A 292 35.10 5.93 14.03
C TRP A 292 35.47 5.95 15.52
N MET A 293 34.58 5.38 16.34
CA MET A 293 34.71 5.36 17.80
C MET A 293 34.78 3.92 18.29
N GLY A 294 35.93 3.51 18.83
CA GLY A 294 36.11 2.21 19.45
C GLY A 294 35.16 2.01 20.63
N ARG A 295 34.64 0.80 20.81
CA ARG A 295 33.54 0.49 21.75
C ARG A 295 33.86 0.86 23.20
N ASN A 296 35.13 0.78 23.60
CA ASN A 296 35.60 1.03 24.96
C ASN A 296 35.92 2.50 25.26
N THR A 297 35.99 3.37 24.23
CA THR A 297 36.31 4.80 24.39
C THR A 297 35.33 5.53 25.31
N SER A 298 35.85 6.48 26.10
CA SER A 298 35.05 7.35 26.98
C SER A 298 34.28 8.42 26.21
N LEU A 299 33.29 9.03 26.88
CA LEU A 299 32.51 10.14 26.27
C LEU A 299 33.37 11.37 25.97
N ASP A 300 34.38 11.66 26.80
CA ASP A 300 35.27 12.80 26.59
C ASP A 300 36.24 12.56 25.43
N GLU A 301 36.71 11.32 25.22
CA GLU A 301 37.50 10.96 24.03
C GLU A 301 36.66 11.06 22.75
N ARG A 302 35.40 10.60 22.76
CA ARG A 302 34.47 10.73 21.62
C ARG A 302 34.12 12.19 21.31
N ARG A 303 33.93 13.01 22.35
CA ARG A 303 33.76 14.47 22.22
C ARG A 303 35.02 15.12 21.64
N SER A 304 36.20 14.71 22.12
CA SER A 304 37.49 15.22 21.65
C SER A 304 37.78 14.85 20.19
N ALA A 305 37.47 13.62 19.77
CA ALA A 305 37.54 13.20 18.37
C ALA A 305 36.52 13.92 17.47
N SER A 306 35.33 14.20 18.00
CA SER A 306 34.33 15.02 17.31
C SER A 306 34.81 16.46 17.08
N GLY A 307 35.47 17.07 18.06
CA GLY A 307 36.09 18.38 17.94
C GLY A 307 37.25 18.39 16.93
N ALA A 308 38.15 17.38 16.99
CA ALA A 308 39.25 17.25 16.04
C ALA A 308 38.78 17.07 14.59
N ALA A 309 37.67 16.34 14.37
CA ALA A 309 37.03 16.22 13.05
C ALA A 309 36.48 17.57 12.57
N GLU A 310 35.85 18.35 13.46
CA GLU A 310 35.30 19.65 13.12
C GLU A 310 36.42 20.69 12.85
N GLU A 311 37.51 20.70 13.61
CA GLU A 311 38.70 21.53 13.33
C GLU A 311 39.29 21.26 11.93
N LEU A 312 39.41 19.99 11.52
CA LEU A 312 39.92 19.59 10.20
C LEU A 312 38.99 19.99 9.02
N VAL A 313 37.71 20.25 9.28
CA VAL A 313 36.72 20.66 8.28
C VAL A 313 36.60 22.19 8.15
N HIS A 314 37.05 22.97 9.16
CA HIS A 314 37.07 24.44 9.11
C HIS A 314 38.11 25.05 8.14
N GLY A 315 38.89 24.23 7.43
CA GLY A 315 39.79 24.69 6.38
C GLY A 315 39.04 25.29 5.16
N PRO A 316 39.56 26.34 4.50
CA PRO A 316 38.84 27.07 3.45
C PRO A 316 38.52 26.25 2.19
N ASP A 317 39.21 25.12 1.98
CA ASP A 317 39.01 24.19 0.86
C ASP A 317 38.13 22.98 1.25
N ARG A 318 37.61 22.93 2.49
CA ARG A 318 36.95 21.76 3.10
C ARG A 318 35.57 21.99 3.72
N SER A 319 35.06 23.21 3.65
CA SER A 319 33.76 23.63 4.25
C SER A 319 32.50 22.87 3.76
N LYS A 320 32.65 21.98 2.77
CA LYS A 320 31.58 21.12 2.21
C LYS A 320 31.68 19.65 2.63
N CYS A 321 32.55 19.31 3.59
CA CYS A 321 32.77 17.93 4.02
C CYS A 321 31.66 17.45 4.97
N HIS A 322 31.06 16.29 4.67
CA HIS A 322 30.04 15.66 5.53
C HIS A 322 30.73 14.90 6.67
N ILE A 323 30.35 15.16 7.93
CA ILE A 323 30.90 14.42 9.09
C ILE A 323 29.92 13.32 9.50
N ILE A 324 30.36 12.07 9.42
CA ILE A 324 29.56 10.87 9.75
C ILE A 324 30.25 10.15 10.91
N ARG A 325 29.58 10.02 12.06
CA ARG A 325 30.14 9.34 13.24
C ARG A 325 29.59 7.92 13.33
N VAL A 326 30.48 6.94 13.44
CA VAL A 326 30.18 5.51 13.55
C VAL A 326 30.84 4.94 14.80
N ILE A 327 30.20 3.94 15.43
CA ILE A 327 30.75 3.22 16.57
C ILE A 327 31.04 1.77 16.19
N GLU A 328 32.07 1.19 16.80
CA GLU A 328 32.53 -0.18 16.54
C GLU A 328 31.41 -1.24 16.59
N GLY A 329 31.25 -1.98 15.49
CA GLY A 329 30.20 -2.97 15.25
C GLY A 329 28.85 -2.40 14.78
N PHE A 330 28.77 -1.09 14.55
CA PHE A 330 27.63 -0.40 13.94
C PHE A 330 28.08 0.49 12.76
N GLU A 331 29.19 0.12 12.11
CA GLU A 331 29.72 0.78 10.93
C GLU A 331 28.73 0.78 9.77
N THR A 332 28.74 1.85 8.97
CA THR A 332 27.97 1.91 7.72
C THR A 332 28.65 1.09 6.62
N VAL A 333 27.88 0.65 5.63
CA VAL A 333 28.41 0.12 4.36
C VAL A 333 29.49 1.05 3.79
N MET A 334 29.17 2.36 3.72
CA MET A 334 30.05 3.40 3.19
C MET A 334 31.35 3.60 3.97
N PHE A 335 31.42 3.19 5.24
CA PHE A 335 32.66 3.15 6.00
C PHE A 335 33.46 1.88 5.66
N ARG A 336 32.81 0.71 5.73
CA ARG A 336 33.46 -0.60 5.52
C ARG A 336 34.05 -0.73 4.11
N SER A 337 33.42 -0.14 3.09
CA SER A 337 33.89 -0.17 1.69
C SER A 337 35.11 0.72 1.40
N LYS A 338 35.64 1.44 2.39
CA LYS A 338 36.92 2.18 2.31
C LYS A 338 38.12 1.32 2.76
N PHE A 339 37.90 0.08 3.20
CA PHE A 339 38.92 -0.85 3.68
C PHE A 339 39.05 -2.03 2.71
N ASP A 340 40.28 -2.47 2.46
CA ASP A 340 40.60 -3.57 1.52
C ASP A 340 40.06 -4.93 1.99
N SER A 341 39.83 -5.07 3.31
CA SER A 341 39.09 -6.19 3.87
C SER A 341 38.41 -5.82 5.19
N TRP A 342 37.19 -6.32 5.37
CA TRP A 342 36.45 -6.24 6.62
C TRP A 342 36.08 -7.67 7.08
N PRO A 343 36.38 -8.06 8.33
CA PRO A 343 36.05 -9.41 8.80
C PRO A 343 34.54 -9.59 8.91
N GLN A 344 34.07 -10.83 8.79
CA GLN A 344 32.73 -11.16 9.25
C GLN A 344 32.65 -10.88 10.75
N THR A 345 31.79 -9.93 11.14
CA THR A 345 31.02 -10.13 12.35
C THR A 345 30.26 -11.44 12.17
N THR A 346 30.72 -12.49 12.86
CA THR A 346 29.77 -13.43 13.44
C THR A 346 28.69 -12.60 14.14
N ASP A 347 27.45 -13.08 14.12
CA ASP A 347 26.49 -12.62 15.12
C ASP A 347 27.13 -12.80 16.48
N VAL A 348 27.49 -11.67 17.11
CA VAL A 348 27.88 -11.66 18.52
C VAL A 348 26.58 -11.92 19.26
N ALA A 349 26.24 -13.21 19.37
CA ALA A 349 25.07 -13.71 20.05
C ALA A 349 24.98 -12.98 21.39
N VAL A 350 24.04 -12.03 21.48
CA VAL A 350 23.99 -11.04 22.56
C VAL A 350 23.76 -11.81 23.84
N SER A 351 24.85 -12.07 24.57
CA SER A 351 24.87 -13.15 25.54
C SER A 351 23.71 -12.99 26.51
N GLU A 352 22.92 -14.05 26.67
CA GLU A 352 21.65 -13.93 27.41
C GLU A 352 21.88 -13.49 28.86
N ASP A 353 23.05 -13.83 29.40
CA ASP A 353 23.63 -13.33 30.64
C ASP A 353 23.66 -11.78 30.73
N GLY A 354 23.95 -11.08 29.63
CA GLY A 354 23.86 -9.62 29.53
C GLY A 354 22.41 -9.11 29.56
N ARG A 355 21.50 -9.74 28.80
CA ARG A 355 20.05 -9.43 28.85
C ARG A 355 19.49 -9.65 30.27
N GLY A 356 19.85 -10.75 30.92
CA GLY A 356 19.45 -11.08 32.29
C GLY A 356 19.93 -10.04 33.31
N LYS A 357 21.19 -9.60 33.22
CA LYS A 357 21.75 -8.57 34.11
C LYS A 357 21.08 -7.20 33.95
N VAL A 358 20.79 -6.78 32.72
CA VAL A 358 20.05 -5.53 32.45
C VAL A 358 18.57 -5.65 32.90
N ALA A 359 17.90 -6.77 32.61
CA ALA A 359 16.53 -7.03 33.06
C ALA A 359 16.40 -7.03 34.60
N ALA A 360 17.39 -7.58 35.31
CA ALA A 360 17.44 -7.53 36.77
C ALA A 360 17.65 -6.09 37.30
N LEU A 361 18.48 -5.29 36.63
CA LEU A 361 18.70 -3.88 36.96
C LEU A 361 17.43 -3.03 36.76
N LEU A 362 16.73 -3.22 35.63
CA LEU A 362 15.47 -2.53 35.30
C LEU A 362 14.35 -2.88 36.30
N LYS A 363 14.20 -4.18 36.65
CA LYS A 363 13.31 -4.61 37.75
C LYS A 363 13.64 -3.92 39.08
N ARG A 364 14.93 -3.76 39.39
CA ARG A 364 15.41 -3.09 40.62
C ARG A 364 15.25 -1.57 40.59
N GLN A 365 14.94 -0.99 39.44
CA GLN A 365 14.64 0.43 39.24
C GLN A 365 13.14 0.73 39.02
N GLY A 366 12.27 -0.29 39.09
CA GLY A 366 10.80 -0.11 39.02
C GLY A 366 10.21 -0.12 37.60
N VAL A 367 10.99 -0.47 36.57
CA VAL A 367 10.50 -0.61 35.19
C VAL A 367 9.86 -1.99 35.00
N ASP A 368 8.64 -2.07 34.45
CA ASP A 368 8.01 -3.38 34.19
C ASP A 368 8.61 -4.06 32.95
N VAL A 369 9.46 -5.06 33.23
CA VAL A 369 10.15 -5.85 32.21
C VAL A 369 9.22 -6.84 31.50
N LYS A 370 7.96 -7.05 31.96
CA LYS A 370 7.01 -7.95 31.28
C LYS A 370 6.71 -7.54 29.83
N GLY A 371 6.72 -6.24 29.52
CA GLY A 371 6.52 -5.75 28.15
C GLY A 371 7.71 -6.01 27.21
N LEU A 372 8.90 -6.25 27.75
CA LEU A 372 10.15 -6.32 26.98
C LEU A 372 10.51 -7.73 26.48
N LEU A 373 9.76 -8.76 26.90
CA LEU A 373 10.07 -10.18 26.68
C LEU A 373 8.94 -10.94 25.95
N LYS A 374 8.03 -10.22 25.28
CA LYS A 374 6.81 -10.79 24.67
C LYS A 374 6.60 -10.41 23.20
N ALA A 375 7.68 -10.01 22.52
CA ALA A 375 7.68 -9.62 21.11
C ALA A 375 8.83 -10.28 20.34
N ASP A 376 8.92 -11.62 20.43
CA ASP A 376 9.45 -12.37 19.29
C ASP A 376 8.51 -12.08 18.10
N PRO A 377 9.02 -11.68 16.93
CA PRO A 377 8.16 -11.48 15.77
C PRO A 377 7.43 -12.77 15.42
N VAL A 378 6.11 -12.69 15.22
CA VAL A 378 5.39 -13.76 14.52
C VAL A 378 6.06 -13.90 13.17
N LYS A 379 6.67 -15.07 12.91
CA LYS A 379 7.21 -15.40 11.61
C LYS A 379 6.04 -15.59 10.66
N GLU A 380 5.62 -14.51 10.01
CA GLU A 380 4.74 -14.59 8.85
C GLU A 380 5.38 -15.56 7.85
N GLU A 381 4.66 -16.63 7.50
CA GLU A 381 5.18 -17.53 6.47
C GLU A 381 5.25 -16.77 5.15
N PRO A 382 6.39 -16.85 4.43
CA PRO A 382 6.54 -16.19 3.15
C PRO A 382 5.46 -16.71 2.20
N GLN A 383 4.72 -15.79 1.58
CA GLN A 383 3.65 -16.13 0.64
C GLN A 383 4.18 -16.10 -0.80
N PRO A 384 3.69 -16.98 -1.69
CA PRO A 384 4.00 -16.90 -3.11
C PRO A 384 3.30 -15.69 -3.74
N TYR A 385 4.10 -14.74 -4.23
CA TYR A 385 3.62 -13.58 -4.99
C TYR A 385 3.59 -13.87 -6.50
N ILE A 386 3.04 -15.04 -6.88
CA ILE A 386 2.83 -15.46 -8.27
C ILE A 386 1.58 -16.35 -8.34
N ASP A 387 0.78 -16.21 -9.40
CA ASP A 387 -0.37 -17.10 -9.64
C ASP A 387 0.15 -18.50 -10.02
N CYS A 388 -0.23 -19.52 -9.24
CA CYS A 388 0.23 -20.90 -9.41
C CYS A 388 -0.67 -21.76 -10.32
N THR A 389 -1.68 -21.16 -10.98
CA THR A 389 -2.58 -21.85 -11.93
C THR A 389 -2.08 -21.85 -13.38
N GLY A 390 -0.92 -21.28 -13.63
CA GLY A 390 -0.27 -21.19 -14.94
C GLY A 390 0.27 -22.51 -15.51
N ASN A 391 0.76 -22.43 -16.74
CA ASN A 391 1.30 -23.53 -17.53
C ASN A 391 2.83 -23.58 -17.43
N LEU A 392 3.39 -24.75 -17.11
CA LEU A 392 4.82 -24.98 -16.95
C LEU A 392 5.40 -25.80 -18.11
N GLN A 393 6.57 -25.38 -18.61
CA GLN A 393 7.38 -26.15 -19.54
C GLN A 393 8.85 -26.11 -19.09
N VAL A 394 9.52 -27.26 -19.10
CA VAL A 394 10.92 -27.40 -18.66
C VAL A 394 11.74 -28.10 -19.73
N TRP A 395 12.92 -27.56 -20.01
CA TRP A 395 13.91 -28.16 -20.89
C TRP A 395 15.21 -28.41 -20.11
N ARG A 396 15.83 -29.57 -20.31
CA ARG A 396 17.25 -29.77 -19.97
C ARG A 396 18.12 -29.20 -21.10
N VAL A 397 19.22 -28.54 -20.76
CA VAL A 397 20.24 -28.10 -21.72
C VAL A 397 21.24 -29.23 -21.95
N ASN A 398 21.66 -29.40 -23.21
CA ASN A 398 22.71 -30.34 -23.57
C ASN A 398 23.59 -29.69 -24.64
N GLY A 399 24.82 -29.33 -24.27
CA GLY A 399 25.67 -28.46 -25.09
C GLY A 399 24.96 -27.16 -25.46
N GLN A 400 24.72 -26.94 -26.76
CA GLN A 400 24.06 -25.73 -27.29
C GLN A 400 22.56 -25.88 -27.58
N GLU A 401 21.95 -27.04 -27.28
CA GLU A 401 20.53 -27.32 -27.52
C GLU A 401 19.72 -27.44 -26.22
N LYS A 402 18.38 -27.37 -26.33
CA LYS A 402 17.46 -27.60 -25.21
C LYS A 402 16.43 -28.69 -25.52
N ILE A 403 16.35 -29.70 -24.65
CA ILE A 403 15.54 -30.90 -24.80
C ILE A 403 14.31 -30.78 -23.88
N LEU A 404 13.10 -30.77 -24.46
CA LEU A 404 11.85 -30.65 -23.70
C LEU A 404 11.61 -31.91 -22.86
N LEU A 405 11.31 -31.74 -21.58
CA LEU A 405 11.04 -32.85 -20.66
C LEU A 405 9.56 -33.24 -20.66
N PRO A 406 9.23 -34.55 -20.59
CA PRO A 406 7.86 -35.02 -20.39
C PRO A 406 7.36 -34.63 -18.99
N SER A 407 6.05 -34.45 -18.82
CA SER A 407 5.45 -33.94 -17.57
C SER A 407 5.75 -34.75 -16.31
N SER A 408 6.12 -36.03 -16.44
CA SER A 408 6.57 -36.91 -15.35
C SER A 408 7.92 -36.55 -14.75
N ASP A 409 8.73 -35.75 -15.46
CA ASP A 409 10.13 -35.48 -15.15
C ASP A 409 10.45 -33.98 -15.10
N GLN A 410 9.45 -33.11 -15.31
CA GLN A 410 9.61 -31.65 -15.22
C GLN A 410 9.94 -31.16 -13.80
N SER A 411 9.62 -31.95 -12.77
CA SER A 411 10.00 -31.71 -11.36
C SER A 411 11.34 -32.35 -10.95
N LYS A 412 12.03 -33.05 -11.86
CA LYS A 412 13.25 -33.83 -11.55
C LYS A 412 14.50 -33.13 -12.08
N PHE A 413 15.29 -32.62 -11.14
CA PHE A 413 16.50 -31.84 -11.39
C PHE A 413 17.75 -32.63 -11.03
N TYR A 414 18.69 -32.72 -11.94
CA TYR A 414 19.98 -33.38 -11.74
C TYR A 414 21.07 -32.34 -11.41
N SER A 415 21.80 -32.53 -10.31
CA SER A 415 22.85 -31.62 -9.82
C SER A 415 24.01 -31.36 -10.80
N GLY A 416 24.21 -32.25 -11.77
CA GLY A 416 25.18 -32.10 -12.86
C GLY A 416 24.66 -31.33 -14.08
N ASP A 417 23.35 -31.09 -14.18
CA ASP A 417 22.72 -30.57 -15.40
C ASP A 417 22.30 -29.10 -15.27
N CYS A 418 22.08 -28.45 -16.42
CA CYS A 418 21.48 -27.11 -16.52
C CYS A 418 20.06 -27.21 -17.09
N TYR A 419 19.15 -26.40 -16.55
CA TYR A 419 17.73 -26.41 -16.94
C TYR A 419 17.24 -25.01 -17.30
N ILE A 420 16.26 -24.97 -18.20
CA ILE A 420 15.48 -23.78 -18.53
C ILE A 420 14.02 -24.11 -18.25
N PHE A 421 13.30 -23.25 -17.52
CA PHE A 421 11.85 -23.34 -17.40
C PHE A 421 11.17 -22.10 -17.99
N HIS A 422 9.99 -22.30 -18.56
CA HIS A 422 9.08 -21.25 -18.97
C HIS A 422 7.75 -21.50 -18.26
N TYR A 423 7.31 -20.51 -17.51
CA TYR A 423 6.03 -20.51 -16.82
C TYR A 423 5.17 -19.38 -17.36
N SER A 424 3.96 -19.68 -17.82
CA SER A 424 3.00 -18.66 -18.27
C SER A 424 1.73 -18.66 -17.43
N TYR A 425 1.33 -17.48 -16.96
CA TYR A 425 0.28 -17.33 -15.94
C TYR A 425 -0.59 -16.09 -16.23
N PRO A 426 -1.82 -16.00 -15.72
CA PRO A 426 -2.69 -14.85 -15.95
C PRO A 426 -2.20 -13.62 -15.16
N GLY A 427 -1.96 -12.50 -15.85
CA GLY A 427 -1.80 -11.16 -15.27
C GLY A 427 -3.07 -10.32 -15.41
N GLU A 428 -3.05 -9.05 -14.96
CA GLU A 428 -4.24 -8.18 -14.92
C GLU A 428 -4.87 -7.92 -16.31
N ASP A 429 -4.04 -7.59 -17.30
CA ASP A 429 -4.46 -7.19 -18.66
C ASP A 429 -3.95 -8.17 -19.76
N LYS A 430 -3.07 -9.10 -19.42
CA LYS A 430 -2.30 -9.94 -20.38
C LYS A 430 -1.86 -11.26 -19.74
N GLU A 431 -1.51 -12.24 -20.58
CA GLU A 431 -0.72 -13.39 -20.13
C GLU A 431 0.71 -12.90 -19.79
N GLU A 432 1.21 -13.31 -18.63
CA GLU A 432 2.57 -13.02 -18.17
C GLU A 432 3.46 -14.26 -18.28
N HIS A 433 4.77 -14.04 -18.31
CA HIS A 433 5.77 -15.05 -18.61
C HIS A 433 6.99 -14.89 -17.71
N LEU A 434 7.39 -15.97 -17.03
CA LEU A 434 8.65 -16.09 -16.31
C LEU A 434 9.52 -17.15 -17.01
N ILE A 435 10.75 -16.78 -17.38
CA ILE A 435 11.74 -17.67 -18.00
C ILE A 435 12.93 -17.79 -17.05
N GLY A 436 13.02 -18.92 -16.35
CA GLY A 436 14.11 -19.18 -15.43
C GLY A 436 15.17 -20.11 -15.99
N THR A 437 16.39 -19.95 -15.49
CA THR A 437 17.47 -20.93 -15.59
C THR A 437 17.76 -21.46 -14.19
N TRP A 438 17.90 -22.78 -14.06
CA TRP A 438 18.32 -23.46 -12.82
C TRP A 438 19.61 -24.23 -13.08
N PHE A 439 20.60 -24.07 -12.20
CA PHE A 439 21.90 -24.71 -12.31
C PHE A 439 22.19 -25.61 -11.12
N GLY A 440 22.41 -26.90 -11.39
CA GLY A 440 22.89 -27.84 -10.39
C GLY A 440 24.31 -27.50 -9.91
N LYS A 441 24.67 -27.85 -8.67
CA LYS A 441 25.99 -27.50 -8.10
C LYS A 441 27.17 -28.09 -8.91
N GLN A 442 27.01 -29.30 -9.43
CA GLN A 442 28.00 -30.04 -10.22
C GLN A 442 27.97 -29.69 -11.73
N SER A 443 27.10 -28.77 -12.18
CA SER A 443 26.96 -28.43 -13.60
C SER A 443 28.12 -27.61 -14.18
N VAL A 444 28.42 -27.82 -15.46
CA VAL A 444 29.61 -27.27 -16.13
C VAL A 444 29.40 -25.84 -16.64
N GLU A 445 30.45 -25.01 -16.61
CA GLU A 445 30.36 -23.58 -16.95
C GLU A 445 29.92 -23.32 -18.39
N GLU A 446 30.31 -24.17 -19.34
CA GLU A 446 29.92 -24.05 -20.76
C GLU A 446 28.42 -24.28 -20.98
N GLU A 447 27.80 -25.19 -20.22
CA GLU A 447 26.36 -25.43 -20.27
C GLU A 447 25.57 -24.39 -19.49
N ARG A 448 26.12 -23.85 -18.38
CA ARG A 448 25.56 -22.68 -17.67
C ARG A 448 25.50 -21.47 -18.62
N ALA A 449 26.59 -21.17 -19.32
CA ALA A 449 26.65 -20.09 -20.32
C ALA A 449 25.70 -20.34 -21.51
N SER A 450 25.61 -21.59 -21.99
CA SER A 450 24.69 -21.97 -23.07
C SER A 450 23.22 -21.86 -22.65
N ALA A 451 22.89 -22.24 -21.42
CA ALA A 451 21.56 -22.10 -20.83
C ALA A 451 21.14 -20.63 -20.71
N ILE A 452 22.03 -19.74 -20.25
CA ILE A 452 21.79 -18.29 -20.23
C ILE A 452 21.54 -17.78 -21.65
N SER A 453 22.39 -18.15 -22.62
CA SER A 453 22.22 -17.74 -24.03
C SER A 453 20.89 -18.21 -24.62
N LEU A 454 20.47 -19.43 -24.32
CA LEU A 454 19.21 -20.01 -24.78
C LEU A 454 17.99 -19.35 -24.11
N ALA A 455 18.04 -19.09 -22.80
CA ALA A 455 16.98 -18.38 -22.10
C ALA A 455 16.79 -16.95 -22.63
N SER A 456 17.88 -16.20 -22.79
CA SER A 456 17.83 -14.84 -23.36
C SER A 456 17.25 -14.81 -24.78
N LYS A 457 17.57 -15.79 -25.64
CA LYS A 457 16.92 -15.94 -26.97
C LYS A 457 15.41 -16.17 -26.89
N VAL A 458 14.90 -16.86 -25.86
CA VAL A 458 13.44 -16.99 -25.65
C VAL A 458 12.85 -15.66 -25.19
N VAL A 459 13.50 -14.95 -24.26
CA VAL A 459 13.06 -13.61 -23.80
C VAL A 459 13.04 -12.60 -24.97
N GLU A 460 14.05 -12.62 -25.84
CA GLU A 460 14.08 -11.85 -27.10
C GLU A 460 12.91 -12.19 -28.03
N SER A 461 12.58 -13.48 -28.19
CA SER A 461 11.44 -13.91 -29.01
C SER A 461 10.10 -13.40 -28.47
N LEU A 462 9.98 -13.27 -27.14
CA LEU A 462 8.87 -12.65 -26.42
C LEU A 462 9.02 -11.12 -26.28
N LYS A 463 9.95 -10.50 -27.03
CA LYS A 463 10.17 -9.05 -27.12
C LYS A 463 10.50 -8.38 -25.79
N PHE A 464 11.18 -9.09 -24.89
CA PHE A 464 11.49 -8.63 -23.53
C PHE A 464 10.24 -8.34 -22.68
N LEU A 465 9.11 -9.01 -22.94
CA LEU A 465 7.90 -8.92 -22.11
C LEU A 465 7.84 -9.98 -20.99
N ALA A 466 8.75 -10.95 -21.01
CA ALA A 466 8.92 -11.96 -19.97
C ALA A 466 9.97 -11.52 -18.95
N ALA A 467 9.73 -11.80 -17.67
CA ALA A 467 10.77 -11.71 -16.65
C ALA A 467 11.76 -12.88 -16.83
N GLN A 468 13.05 -12.61 -16.63
CA GLN A 468 14.10 -13.64 -16.68
C GLN A 468 14.61 -13.95 -15.28
N ALA A 469 14.92 -15.21 -14.96
CA ALA A 469 15.52 -15.61 -13.68
C ALA A 469 16.76 -16.49 -13.86
N ARG A 470 17.71 -16.38 -12.92
CA ARG A 470 18.92 -17.18 -12.82
C ARG A 470 19.06 -17.69 -11.38
N ILE A 471 18.88 -19.00 -11.20
CA ILE A 471 18.72 -19.68 -9.91
C ILE A 471 19.77 -20.79 -9.81
N TYR A 472 20.31 -21.03 -8.61
CA TYR A 472 21.25 -22.13 -8.31
C TYR A 472 20.65 -23.12 -7.31
N GLU A 473 21.03 -24.38 -7.43
CA GLU A 473 20.61 -25.47 -6.54
C GLU A 473 20.89 -25.16 -5.06
N GLY A 474 19.86 -25.17 -4.22
CA GLY A 474 19.93 -24.82 -2.79
C GLY A 474 19.81 -23.33 -2.48
N SER A 475 19.81 -22.47 -3.50
CA SER A 475 19.52 -21.02 -3.41
C SER A 475 18.20 -20.68 -4.11
N GLU A 476 17.26 -21.64 -4.21
CA GLU A 476 15.99 -21.42 -4.89
C GLU A 476 15.00 -20.59 -4.05
N PRO A 477 14.36 -19.58 -4.65
CA PRO A 477 13.40 -18.71 -3.96
C PRO A 477 12.00 -19.33 -3.89
N ILE A 478 11.13 -18.76 -3.06
CA ILE A 478 9.79 -19.33 -2.81
C ILE A 478 8.93 -19.47 -4.07
N GLN A 479 9.03 -18.51 -4.99
CA GLN A 479 8.31 -18.53 -6.26
C GLN A 479 8.69 -19.77 -7.08
N PHE A 480 9.94 -20.23 -7.04
CA PHE A 480 10.36 -21.47 -7.69
C PHE A 480 9.66 -22.67 -7.07
N TYR A 481 9.70 -22.83 -5.74
CA TYR A 481 9.05 -23.97 -5.09
C TYR A 481 7.53 -24.00 -5.34
N SER A 482 6.85 -22.85 -5.33
CA SER A 482 5.39 -22.77 -5.54
C SER A 482 4.95 -22.97 -7.00
N ILE A 483 5.78 -22.60 -7.99
CA ILE A 483 5.53 -22.93 -9.41
C ILE A 483 5.58 -24.44 -9.64
N PHE A 484 6.55 -25.12 -9.01
CA PHE A 484 6.79 -26.55 -9.23
C PHE A 484 5.96 -27.46 -8.31
N GLN A 485 5.53 -26.96 -7.15
CA GLN A 485 4.76 -27.63 -6.07
C GLN A 485 5.49 -28.81 -5.41
N SER A 486 6.06 -29.73 -6.20
CA SER A 486 7.04 -30.71 -5.76
C SER A 486 8.31 -30.63 -6.60
N ILE A 487 9.48 -30.67 -5.95
CA ILE A 487 10.78 -30.83 -6.61
C ILE A 487 11.52 -32.06 -6.07
N ILE A 488 12.24 -32.73 -6.97
CA ILE A 488 13.15 -33.84 -6.66
C ILE A 488 14.52 -33.47 -7.23
N VAL A 489 15.52 -33.31 -6.35
CA VAL A 489 16.92 -33.05 -6.73
C VAL A 489 17.72 -34.35 -6.61
N LEU A 490 18.39 -34.73 -7.70
CA LEU A 490 19.12 -35.97 -7.90
C LEU A 490 20.61 -35.69 -8.08
N LYS A 491 21.48 -36.57 -7.57
CA LYS A 491 22.94 -36.45 -7.74
C LYS A 491 23.37 -36.73 -9.18
N GLY A 492 24.52 -36.15 -9.55
CA GLY A 492 25.12 -36.25 -10.88
C GLY A 492 24.26 -35.66 -12.00
N GLY A 493 24.57 -35.97 -13.25
CA GLY A 493 23.96 -35.40 -14.45
C GLY A 493 23.64 -36.41 -15.55
N LEU A 494 22.91 -35.94 -16.56
CA LEU A 494 22.52 -36.65 -17.79
C LEU A 494 22.81 -35.83 -19.06
N SER A 495 23.48 -34.67 -18.95
CA SER A 495 24.06 -33.96 -20.11
C SER A 495 25.38 -34.58 -20.56
N ASP A 496 25.68 -34.45 -21.85
CA ASP A 496 26.97 -34.83 -22.42
C ASP A 496 28.10 -33.95 -21.84
N GLY A 497 27.82 -32.68 -21.51
CA GLY A 497 28.77 -31.78 -20.84
C GLY A 497 29.23 -32.31 -19.48
N TYR A 498 28.28 -32.72 -18.63
CA TYR A 498 28.58 -33.35 -17.34
C TYR A 498 29.32 -34.68 -17.52
N LYS A 499 28.87 -35.57 -18.42
CA LYS A 499 29.50 -36.88 -18.61
C LYS A 499 30.94 -36.77 -19.15
N ASN A 500 31.20 -35.83 -20.04
CA ASN A 500 32.56 -35.52 -20.50
C ASN A 500 33.42 -34.97 -19.36
N TYR A 501 32.92 -34.02 -18.56
CA TYR A 501 33.64 -33.47 -17.41
C TYR A 501 34.04 -34.56 -16.39
N VAL A 502 33.11 -35.44 -16.03
CA VAL A 502 33.39 -36.54 -15.09
C VAL A 502 34.49 -37.47 -15.62
N ALA A 503 34.42 -37.84 -16.90
CA ALA A 503 35.42 -38.67 -17.57
C ALA A 503 36.80 -37.99 -17.66
N GLU A 504 36.85 -36.70 -18.04
CA GLU A 504 38.09 -35.91 -18.14
C GLU A 504 38.76 -35.68 -16.78
N LYS A 505 37.97 -35.43 -15.73
CA LYS A 505 38.48 -35.19 -14.37
C LYS A 505 38.75 -36.48 -13.58
N GLN A 506 38.36 -37.64 -14.11
CA GLN A 506 38.46 -38.95 -13.45
C GLN A 506 37.76 -39.00 -12.07
N VAL A 507 36.64 -38.27 -11.98
CA VAL A 507 35.76 -38.23 -10.80
C VAL A 507 34.78 -39.42 -10.87
N PRO A 508 34.34 -40.02 -9.76
CA PRO A 508 33.26 -41.02 -9.79
C PRO A 508 31.95 -40.40 -10.31
N ASP A 509 31.22 -41.15 -11.13
CA ASP A 509 29.93 -40.72 -11.68
C ASP A 509 28.80 -40.96 -10.67
N GLU A 510 28.46 -39.93 -9.89
CA GLU A 510 27.41 -39.96 -8.86
C GLU A 510 25.98 -39.87 -9.41
N THR A 511 25.77 -39.98 -10.73
CA THR A 511 24.42 -39.92 -11.33
C THR A 511 23.48 -40.96 -10.73
N TYR A 512 22.32 -40.48 -10.25
CA TYR A 512 21.26 -41.32 -9.68
C TYR A 512 20.91 -42.53 -10.56
N GLN A 513 20.80 -43.69 -9.92
CA GLN A 513 20.36 -44.95 -10.54
C GLN A 513 19.15 -45.47 -9.77
N GLU A 514 18.08 -45.82 -10.49
CA GLU A 514 16.82 -46.21 -9.86
C GLU A 514 16.95 -47.47 -8.99
N ASP A 515 17.71 -48.47 -9.41
CA ASP A 515 17.99 -49.67 -8.62
C ASP A 515 19.10 -49.50 -7.57
N GLY A 516 19.77 -48.34 -7.55
CA GLY A 516 20.87 -48.04 -6.65
C GLY A 516 20.44 -47.81 -5.19
N VAL A 517 21.45 -47.62 -4.34
CA VAL A 517 21.26 -47.09 -2.97
C VAL A 517 21.17 -45.57 -3.05
N ALA A 518 20.08 -44.98 -2.59
CA ALA A 518 19.91 -43.53 -2.54
C ALA A 518 19.17 -43.09 -1.26
N LEU A 519 19.67 -42.01 -0.65
CA LEU A 519 19.08 -41.37 0.52
C LEU A 519 18.57 -39.98 0.12
N PHE A 520 17.31 -39.70 0.35
CA PHE A 520 16.69 -38.40 0.11
C PHE A 520 16.33 -37.74 1.44
N ARG A 521 16.73 -36.48 1.65
CA ARG A 521 16.18 -35.63 2.71
C ARG A 521 14.88 -35.01 2.20
N VAL A 522 13.79 -35.19 2.94
CA VAL A 522 12.51 -34.53 2.66
C VAL A 522 12.39 -33.26 3.50
N GLN A 523 11.94 -32.18 2.87
CA GLN A 523 11.69 -30.88 3.51
C GLN A 523 10.57 -30.16 2.76
N GLY A 524 9.87 -29.23 3.42
CA GLY A 524 8.78 -28.48 2.79
C GLY A 524 8.05 -27.59 3.79
N THR A 525 6.94 -27.01 3.35
CA THR A 525 5.95 -26.33 4.23
C THR A 525 4.52 -26.85 4.01
N GLY A 526 4.30 -27.75 3.06
CA GLY A 526 2.98 -28.32 2.77
C GLY A 526 2.87 -28.90 1.36
N PRO A 527 1.66 -29.30 0.93
CA PRO A 527 1.40 -29.90 -0.39
C PRO A 527 1.94 -29.11 -1.59
N ASP A 528 1.93 -27.79 -1.50
CA ASP A 528 2.30 -26.85 -2.57
C ASP A 528 3.78 -26.40 -2.49
N ASN A 529 4.55 -27.03 -1.59
CA ASN A 529 5.99 -26.81 -1.40
C ASN A 529 6.62 -28.09 -0.78
N MET A 530 6.74 -29.13 -1.59
CA MET A 530 7.38 -30.41 -1.24
C MET A 530 8.76 -30.50 -1.91
N GLN A 531 9.79 -30.92 -1.16
CA GLN A 531 11.15 -30.99 -1.68
C GLN A 531 11.83 -32.28 -1.22
N ALA A 532 12.35 -33.06 -2.16
CA ALA A 532 13.18 -34.24 -1.88
C ALA A 532 14.57 -34.03 -2.48
N ILE A 533 15.60 -33.99 -1.65
CA ILE A 533 16.98 -33.72 -2.07
C ILE A 533 17.82 -34.97 -1.81
N GLN A 534 18.37 -35.57 -2.86
CA GLN A 534 19.31 -36.67 -2.72
C GLN A 534 20.59 -36.20 -2.03
N VAL A 535 20.93 -36.88 -0.94
CA VAL A 535 22.15 -36.68 -0.15
C VAL A 535 23.01 -37.94 -0.22
N ASP A 536 24.23 -37.87 0.30
CA ASP A 536 25.09 -39.05 0.42
C ASP A 536 24.45 -40.10 1.33
N ALA A 537 24.44 -41.36 0.88
CA ALA A 537 23.85 -42.50 1.59
C ALA A 537 24.76 -42.98 2.74
N VAL A 538 25.00 -42.09 3.70
CA VAL A 538 25.81 -42.30 4.90
C VAL A 538 25.09 -41.76 6.14
N ALA A 539 25.33 -42.35 7.30
CA ALA A 539 24.67 -41.94 8.54
C ALA A 539 24.90 -40.45 8.91
N LEU A 540 26.05 -39.87 8.55
CA LEU A 540 26.37 -38.45 8.74
C LEU A 540 25.42 -37.49 8.00
N SER A 541 24.70 -37.96 6.98
CA SER A 541 23.75 -37.15 6.19
C SER A 541 22.36 -37.02 6.82
N LEU A 542 22.07 -37.81 7.87
CA LEU A 542 20.82 -37.73 8.63
C LEU A 542 20.79 -36.44 9.48
N ASN A 543 19.59 -36.03 9.91
CA ASN A 543 19.41 -34.90 10.81
C ASN A 543 18.05 -34.99 11.52
N SER A 544 18.04 -34.87 12.85
CA SER A 544 16.83 -35.05 13.68
C SER A 544 15.68 -34.07 13.35
N SER A 545 15.96 -32.97 12.66
CA SER A 545 14.98 -31.94 12.25
C SER A 545 14.32 -32.19 10.88
N TYR A 546 14.60 -33.34 10.23
CA TYR A 546 14.03 -33.71 8.93
C TYR A 546 13.65 -35.19 8.87
N CYS A 547 12.78 -35.54 7.91
CA CYS A 547 12.48 -36.93 7.57
C CYS A 547 13.22 -37.32 6.28
N TYR A 548 13.43 -38.61 6.08
CA TYR A 548 14.26 -39.15 4.99
C TYR A 548 13.64 -40.38 4.33
N ILE A 549 13.92 -40.57 3.03
CA ILE A 549 13.56 -41.77 2.26
C ILE A 549 14.87 -42.45 1.85
N LEU A 550 15.08 -43.71 2.26
CA LEU A 550 16.22 -44.53 1.86
C LEU A 550 15.72 -45.70 1.02
N HIS A 551 16.22 -45.85 -0.21
CA HIS A 551 15.94 -47.03 -1.02
C HIS A 551 17.20 -47.75 -1.50
N SER A 552 17.04 -49.04 -1.79
CA SER A 552 18.01 -49.92 -2.41
C SER A 552 17.25 -50.93 -3.27
N GLY A 553 17.25 -50.75 -4.59
CA GLY A 553 16.44 -51.55 -5.53
C GLY A 553 14.94 -51.45 -5.23
N SER A 554 14.39 -52.56 -4.73
CA SER A 554 12.99 -52.72 -4.32
C SER A 554 12.74 -52.57 -2.81
N THR A 555 13.78 -52.42 -1.98
CA THR A 555 13.61 -52.16 -0.54
C THR A 555 13.59 -50.67 -0.27
N VAL A 556 12.58 -50.19 0.46
CA VAL A 556 12.39 -48.79 0.85
C VAL A 556 12.23 -48.70 2.38
N PHE A 557 12.85 -47.68 2.98
CA PHE A 557 12.65 -47.24 4.36
C PHE A 557 12.27 -45.76 4.38
N THR A 558 11.34 -45.39 5.27
CA THR A 558 11.08 -43.98 5.61
C THR A 558 11.54 -43.74 7.04
N TRP A 559 12.43 -42.78 7.27
CA TRP A 559 13.00 -42.48 8.59
C TRP A 559 12.52 -41.11 9.07
N SER A 560 12.02 -41.04 10.30
CA SER A 560 11.56 -39.79 10.93
C SER A 560 12.48 -39.36 12.07
N GLY A 561 13.05 -38.16 11.95
CA GLY A 561 13.84 -37.53 13.00
C GLY A 561 13.00 -37.12 14.21
N GLY A 562 13.62 -37.07 15.39
CA GLY A 562 12.98 -36.83 16.68
C GLY A 562 12.44 -35.41 16.91
N LEU A 563 12.70 -34.47 15.99
CA LEU A 563 12.22 -33.09 16.03
C LEU A 563 11.22 -32.77 14.89
N THR A 564 10.77 -33.78 14.16
CA THR A 564 9.80 -33.65 13.05
C THR A 564 8.35 -33.76 13.54
N ASN A 565 7.42 -33.13 12.82
CA ASN A 565 6.00 -33.13 13.17
C ASN A 565 5.17 -34.14 12.34
N SER A 566 3.84 -34.07 12.41
CA SER A 566 2.90 -34.87 11.61
C SER A 566 3.00 -34.60 10.11
N ASP A 567 3.30 -33.36 9.76
CA ASP A 567 3.18 -32.83 8.41
C ASP A 567 4.46 -33.16 7.63
N ASP A 568 5.63 -33.08 8.29
CA ASP A 568 6.90 -33.66 7.85
C ASP A 568 6.78 -35.17 7.52
N GLN A 569 5.92 -35.92 8.23
CA GLN A 569 5.67 -37.34 7.97
C GLN A 569 4.74 -37.54 6.76
N GLU A 570 3.67 -36.73 6.62
CA GLU A 570 2.80 -36.77 5.44
C GLU A 570 3.57 -36.38 4.16
N LEU A 571 4.48 -35.40 4.25
CA LEU A 571 5.36 -34.99 3.16
C LEU A 571 6.24 -36.13 2.64
N VAL A 572 6.73 -37.06 3.49
CA VAL A 572 7.59 -38.14 2.98
C VAL A 572 6.83 -39.24 2.28
N GLU A 573 5.66 -39.64 2.77
CA GLU A 573 4.87 -40.66 2.07
C GLU A 573 4.34 -40.10 0.74
N ARG A 574 4.00 -38.80 0.67
CA ARG A 574 3.68 -38.10 -0.59
C ARG A 574 4.87 -38.02 -1.57
N GLN A 575 6.08 -37.75 -1.08
CA GLN A 575 7.29 -37.77 -1.94
C GLN A 575 7.71 -39.19 -2.33
N LEU A 576 7.44 -40.19 -1.50
CA LEU A 576 7.70 -41.59 -1.82
C LEU A 576 6.87 -42.06 -3.03
N ASP A 577 5.58 -41.70 -3.08
CA ASP A 577 4.73 -41.98 -4.25
C ASP A 577 5.26 -41.34 -5.55
N LEU A 578 6.05 -40.25 -5.48
CA LEU A 578 6.66 -39.60 -6.64
C LEU A 578 8.04 -40.19 -7.03
N ILE A 579 8.80 -40.74 -6.06
CA ILE A 579 10.15 -41.27 -6.26
C ILE A 579 10.14 -42.77 -6.57
N LYS A 580 9.32 -43.56 -5.85
CA LYS A 580 9.24 -45.03 -5.93
C LYS A 580 7.76 -45.50 -5.85
N PRO A 581 6.91 -45.15 -6.84
CA PRO A 581 5.48 -45.44 -6.83
C PRO A 581 5.16 -46.94 -6.69
N ASN A 582 4.12 -47.25 -5.91
CA ASN A 582 3.59 -48.61 -5.62
C ASN A 582 4.48 -49.51 -4.73
N LEU A 583 5.54 -48.99 -4.10
CA LEU A 583 6.34 -49.74 -3.13
C LEU A 583 5.99 -49.33 -1.69
N GLN A 584 5.86 -50.32 -0.79
CA GLN A 584 5.61 -50.05 0.63
C GLN A 584 6.91 -49.74 1.39
N SER A 585 6.89 -48.65 2.15
CA SER A 585 7.95 -48.23 3.06
C SER A 585 8.04 -49.09 4.32
N LYS A 586 9.26 -49.35 4.79
CA LYS A 586 9.54 -49.77 6.17
C LYS A 586 9.77 -48.51 7.02
N THR A 587 8.76 -48.05 7.74
CA THR A 587 8.91 -46.88 8.62
C THR A 587 9.91 -47.17 9.75
N GLN A 588 10.83 -46.24 9.99
CA GLN A 588 11.82 -46.23 11.07
C GLN A 588 11.68 -44.90 11.83
N LYS A 589 12.00 -44.89 13.13
CA LYS A 589 12.05 -43.66 13.94
C LYS A 589 13.42 -43.51 14.55
N GLU A 590 13.84 -42.28 14.78
CA GLU A 590 15.11 -41.96 15.43
C GLU A 590 15.30 -42.76 16.74
N ASN A 591 16.46 -43.41 16.87
CA ASN A 591 16.83 -44.36 17.94
C ASN A 591 16.10 -45.72 17.96
N VAL A 592 15.26 -46.03 16.96
CA VAL A 592 14.54 -47.31 16.83
C VAL A 592 14.77 -47.93 15.44
N GLU A 593 15.96 -47.70 14.88
CA GLU A 593 16.30 -48.17 13.52
C GLU A 593 16.85 -49.60 13.51
N SER A 594 16.51 -50.35 12.47
CA SER A 594 16.99 -51.72 12.24
C SER A 594 18.44 -51.79 11.75
N GLU A 595 19.11 -52.93 11.99
CA GLU A 595 20.47 -53.17 11.47
C GLU A 595 20.53 -53.04 9.94
N GLN A 596 19.53 -53.58 9.22
CA GLN A 596 19.42 -53.46 7.75
C GLN A 596 19.37 -52.00 7.25
N PHE A 597 18.85 -51.06 8.05
CA PHE A 597 18.86 -49.64 7.71
C PHE A 597 20.28 -49.04 7.85
N TRP A 598 21.01 -49.41 8.90
CA TRP A 598 22.39 -48.97 9.12
C TRP A 598 23.39 -49.60 8.14
N ASP A 599 23.21 -50.88 7.79
CA ASP A 599 24.04 -51.57 6.79
C ASP A 599 24.06 -50.82 5.44
N LEU A 600 22.90 -50.30 5.02
CA LEU A 600 22.75 -49.50 3.79
C LEU A 600 23.34 -48.08 3.89
N LEU A 601 23.67 -47.60 5.10
CA LEU A 601 24.27 -46.29 5.36
C LEU A 601 25.74 -46.36 5.81
N GLY A 602 26.37 -47.54 5.68
CA GLY A 602 27.77 -47.76 6.07
C GLY A 602 28.00 -47.91 7.58
N GLY A 603 26.95 -48.18 8.36
CA GLY A 603 26.97 -48.28 9.82
C GLY A 603 26.34 -47.06 10.52
N LYS A 604 26.21 -47.12 11.86
CA LYS A 604 25.67 -46.04 12.68
C LYS A 604 26.76 -45.05 13.09
N SER A 605 26.55 -43.76 12.83
CA SER A 605 27.36 -42.64 13.34
C SER A 605 26.50 -41.66 14.13
N GLU A 606 27.14 -40.68 14.77
CA GLU A 606 26.47 -39.45 15.20
C GLU A 606 26.08 -38.60 13.97
N TYR A 607 25.12 -37.70 14.14
CA TYR A 607 24.61 -36.77 13.12
C TYR A 607 24.01 -35.51 13.78
N PRO A 608 23.92 -34.37 13.07
CA PRO A 608 23.44 -33.11 13.66
C PRO A 608 21.93 -33.11 13.90
N SER A 609 21.48 -32.52 15.01
CA SER A 609 20.05 -32.37 15.34
C SER A 609 19.47 -31.00 14.95
N GLN A 610 20.30 -30.00 14.64
CA GLN A 610 19.87 -28.63 14.36
C GLN A 610 19.24 -28.49 12.97
N LYS A 611 18.06 -27.86 12.88
CA LYS A 611 17.41 -27.51 11.60
C LYS A 611 18.25 -26.48 10.84
N ILE A 612 18.42 -26.68 9.53
CA ILE A 612 19.26 -25.80 8.70
C ILE A 612 18.55 -24.44 8.60
N VAL A 613 19.18 -23.40 9.14
CA VAL A 613 18.63 -22.04 9.16
C VAL A 613 18.75 -21.43 7.76
N ARG A 614 17.62 -21.21 7.09
CA ARG A 614 17.53 -20.25 5.97
C ARG A 614 17.63 -18.83 6.55
N SER A 615 18.37 -17.95 5.88
CA SER A 615 18.42 -16.53 6.20
C SER A 615 17.01 -15.91 6.14
N ALA A 616 16.71 -14.97 7.04
CA ALA A 616 15.49 -14.18 6.94
C ALA A 616 15.55 -13.24 5.71
N GLU A 617 14.39 -12.91 5.13
CA GLU A 617 14.31 -11.79 4.17
C GLU A 617 14.74 -10.50 4.88
N SER A 618 15.65 -9.74 4.26
CA SER A 618 16.15 -8.45 4.77
C SER A 618 15.28 -7.28 4.28
N ASP A 619 15.36 -6.13 4.97
CA ASP A 619 14.76 -4.88 4.50
C ASP A 619 15.31 -4.57 3.08
N PRO A 620 14.46 -4.40 2.05
CA PRO A 620 14.89 -4.30 0.65
C PRO A 620 15.57 -2.94 0.36
N ARG A 621 16.59 -2.95 -0.51
CA ARG A 621 17.42 -1.76 -0.81
C ARG A 621 17.52 -1.52 -2.32
N LEU A 622 17.25 -0.29 -2.76
CA LEU A 622 17.26 0.08 -4.19
C LEU A 622 18.55 0.85 -4.55
N PHE A 623 19.15 0.51 -5.69
CA PHE A 623 20.37 1.13 -6.19
C PHE A 623 20.19 1.54 -7.67
N SER A 624 20.57 2.77 -8.01
CA SER A 624 20.74 3.22 -9.40
C SER A 624 22.08 2.74 -9.95
N CYS A 625 22.10 2.18 -11.16
CA CYS A 625 23.27 1.56 -11.76
C CYS A 625 23.70 2.25 -13.05
N THR A 626 24.95 2.73 -13.09
CA THR A 626 25.62 3.25 -14.30
C THR A 626 26.75 2.31 -14.69
N PHE A 627 26.59 1.60 -15.82
CA PHE A 627 27.60 0.70 -16.35
C PHE A 627 28.36 1.37 -17.52
N SER A 628 29.68 1.50 -17.42
CA SER A 628 30.50 2.09 -18.48
C SER A 628 31.88 1.42 -18.57
N ASN A 629 32.30 1.06 -19.78
CA ASN A 629 33.58 0.41 -20.08
C ASN A 629 33.93 -0.79 -19.16
N GLY A 630 32.92 -1.59 -18.77
CA GLY A 630 33.08 -2.74 -17.88
C GLY A 630 33.09 -2.42 -16.37
N ASN A 631 33.08 -1.14 -16.00
CA ASN A 631 32.98 -0.67 -14.62
C ASN A 631 31.52 -0.33 -14.25
N LEU A 632 31.07 -0.81 -13.09
CA LEU A 632 29.74 -0.57 -12.54
C LEU A 632 29.82 0.47 -11.41
N LYS A 633 29.24 1.66 -11.61
CA LYS A 633 28.98 2.61 -10.52
C LYS A 633 27.56 2.39 -10.00
N VAL A 634 27.40 2.35 -8.68
CA VAL A 634 26.09 2.21 -8.01
C VAL A 634 25.85 3.37 -7.04
N VAL A 635 24.59 3.76 -6.87
CA VAL A 635 24.16 4.80 -5.92
C VAL A 635 22.88 4.35 -5.22
N GLU A 636 22.89 4.28 -3.88
CA GLU A 636 21.73 3.86 -3.09
C GLU A 636 20.61 4.92 -3.09
N ILE A 637 19.37 4.46 -3.25
CA ILE A 637 18.15 5.28 -3.22
C ILE A 637 17.34 4.91 -1.98
N TYR A 638 17.45 5.77 -0.97
CA TYR A 638 16.77 5.62 0.31
C TYR A 638 15.28 5.98 0.23
N ASN A 639 14.45 5.32 1.06
CA ASN A 639 12.99 5.51 1.15
C ASN A 639 12.29 5.56 -0.23
N PHE A 640 12.63 4.60 -1.11
CA PHE A 640 12.22 4.60 -2.52
C PHE A 640 10.71 4.40 -2.74
N THR A 641 10.20 4.87 -3.87
CA THR A 641 8.84 4.60 -4.36
C THR A 641 8.87 4.24 -5.86
N GLN A 642 7.73 3.85 -6.44
CA GLN A 642 7.62 3.63 -7.89
C GLN A 642 8.03 4.88 -8.70
N ASP A 643 7.81 6.09 -8.17
CA ASP A 643 8.14 7.35 -8.86
C ASP A 643 9.67 7.64 -8.92
N ASP A 644 10.50 6.81 -8.29
CA ASP A 644 11.97 6.84 -8.40
C ASP A 644 12.51 5.88 -9.49
N LEU A 645 11.69 4.98 -10.05
CA LEU A 645 12.06 4.09 -11.15
C LEU A 645 12.00 4.85 -12.49
N MET A 646 13.11 5.50 -12.84
CA MET A 646 13.23 6.34 -14.04
C MET A 646 13.40 5.48 -15.31
N THR A 647 12.60 5.72 -16.35
CA THR A 647 12.59 4.89 -17.57
C THR A 647 13.90 4.94 -18.39
N GLU A 648 14.77 5.90 -18.09
CA GLU A 648 16.09 6.07 -18.69
C GLU A 648 17.20 5.21 -18.06
N ASP A 649 16.97 4.65 -16.86
CA ASP A 649 18.00 4.04 -16.00
C ASP A 649 17.79 2.53 -15.78
N ILE A 650 18.83 1.87 -15.25
CA ILE A 650 18.79 0.50 -14.72
C ILE A 650 18.89 0.60 -13.19
N PHE A 651 18.05 -0.14 -12.47
CA PHE A 651 18.08 -0.23 -11.01
C PHE A 651 18.29 -1.67 -10.56
N ILE A 652 18.93 -1.83 -9.40
CA ILE A 652 18.99 -3.09 -8.67
C ILE A 652 18.18 -2.93 -7.38
N LEU A 653 17.22 -3.82 -7.15
CA LEU A 653 16.57 -4.01 -5.87
C LEU A 653 17.16 -5.26 -5.21
N ASP A 654 17.87 -5.07 -4.11
CA ASP A 654 18.52 -6.12 -3.33
C ASP A 654 17.65 -6.52 -2.13
N CYS A 655 17.36 -7.81 -2.02
CA CYS A 655 16.63 -8.44 -0.92
C CYS A 655 17.48 -9.48 -0.17
N HIS A 656 18.81 -9.45 -0.35
CA HIS A 656 19.85 -10.33 0.21
C HIS A 656 19.82 -11.79 -0.25
N SER A 657 18.66 -12.44 -0.37
CA SER A 657 18.52 -13.76 -1.03
C SER A 657 18.34 -13.63 -2.55
N ASP A 658 17.65 -12.56 -2.95
CA ASP A 658 17.11 -12.33 -4.29
C ASP A 658 17.43 -10.91 -4.74
N ILE A 659 17.80 -10.76 -6.01
CA ILE A 659 18.27 -9.50 -6.59
C ILE A 659 17.54 -9.24 -7.90
N PHE A 660 16.78 -8.13 -7.96
CA PHE A 660 15.99 -7.76 -9.12
C PHE A 660 16.65 -6.61 -9.88
N VAL A 661 17.15 -6.90 -11.08
CA VAL A 661 17.63 -5.90 -12.05
C VAL A 661 16.42 -5.39 -12.85
N TRP A 662 15.89 -4.22 -12.48
CA TRP A 662 14.84 -3.54 -13.24
C TRP A 662 15.45 -2.69 -14.35
N VAL A 663 14.91 -2.78 -15.57
CA VAL A 663 15.45 -2.12 -16.76
C VAL A 663 14.38 -1.23 -17.42
N GLY A 664 14.64 0.07 -17.43
CA GLY A 664 13.75 1.07 -18.02
C GLY A 664 13.56 0.94 -19.54
N GLN A 665 12.39 1.33 -20.02
CA GLN A 665 11.98 1.23 -21.41
C GLN A 665 12.84 2.12 -22.35
N GLN A 666 13.30 3.28 -21.87
CA GLN A 666 14.18 4.19 -22.61
C GLN A 666 15.69 3.86 -22.46
N VAL A 667 16.06 2.89 -21.60
CA VAL A 667 17.44 2.35 -21.54
C VAL A 667 17.83 1.83 -22.92
N ASN A 668 19.01 2.24 -23.39
CA ASN A 668 19.48 1.88 -24.72
C ASN A 668 19.69 0.36 -24.89
N SER A 669 19.60 -0.12 -26.14
CA SER A 669 19.62 -1.56 -26.43
C SER A 669 20.94 -2.27 -26.13
N LYS A 670 22.07 -1.56 -25.99
CA LYS A 670 23.34 -2.18 -25.60
C LYS A 670 23.37 -2.47 -24.11
N ASP A 671 23.03 -1.48 -23.29
CA ASP A 671 23.09 -1.64 -21.83
C ASP A 671 21.98 -2.54 -21.30
N ARG A 672 20.85 -2.64 -22.02
CA ARG A 672 19.82 -3.67 -21.79
C ARG A 672 20.37 -5.10 -21.91
N MET A 673 21.28 -5.38 -22.85
CA MET A 673 21.91 -6.70 -22.97
C MET A 673 22.91 -6.98 -21.84
N HIS A 674 23.39 -5.95 -21.14
CA HIS A 674 24.28 -6.08 -19.99
C HIS A 674 23.53 -6.29 -18.66
N ALA A 675 22.19 -6.34 -18.64
CA ALA A 675 21.40 -6.40 -17.40
C ALA A 675 21.79 -7.56 -16.46
N LEU A 676 22.01 -8.77 -16.99
CA LEU A 676 22.48 -9.90 -16.18
C LEU A 676 23.88 -9.63 -15.59
N THR A 677 24.81 -9.18 -16.43
CA THR A 677 26.19 -8.86 -16.05
C THR A 677 26.29 -7.68 -15.06
N ILE A 678 25.31 -6.79 -15.05
CA ILE A 678 25.17 -5.72 -14.05
C ILE A 678 24.78 -6.31 -12.68
N GLY A 679 23.82 -7.24 -12.63
CA GLY A 679 23.49 -7.98 -11.41
C GLY A 679 24.65 -8.87 -10.93
N GLU A 680 25.34 -9.56 -11.84
CA GLU A 680 26.51 -10.38 -11.52
C GLU A 680 27.64 -9.53 -10.91
N LYS A 681 27.99 -8.41 -11.53
CA LYS A 681 29.01 -7.47 -11.02
C LYS A 681 28.60 -6.74 -9.73
N PHE A 682 27.31 -6.72 -9.39
CA PHE A 682 26.85 -6.22 -8.10
C PHE A 682 27.17 -7.22 -6.98
N ILE A 683 26.88 -8.50 -7.20
CA ILE A 683 27.24 -9.59 -6.27
C ILE A 683 28.76 -9.75 -6.16
N GLU A 684 29.48 -9.80 -7.30
CA GLU A 684 30.95 -9.97 -7.32
C GLU A 684 31.70 -8.93 -6.49
N ARG A 685 31.17 -7.71 -6.44
CA ARG A 685 31.80 -6.58 -5.75
C ARG A 685 31.43 -6.47 -4.28
N ASP A 686 30.38 -7.19 -3.83
CA ASP A 686 29.83 -7.12 -2.47
C ASP A 686 29.83 -5.68 -1.94
N PHE A 687 29.20 -4.76 -2.69
CA PHE A 687 29.23 -3.31 -2.39
C PHE A 687 28.79 -2.98 -0.96
N LEU A 688 28.04 -3.89 -0.35
CA LEU A 688 27.48 -3.76 0.99
C LEU A 688 28.41 -4.30 2.08
N MET A 689 29.40 -5.12 1.73
CA MET A 689 30.22 -5.94 2.65
C MET A 689 29.32 -6.82 3.53
N GLU A 690 28.29 -7.40 2.91
CA GLU A 690 27.27 -8.28 3.52
C GLU A 690 27.47 -9.75 3.08
N LYS A 691 28.42 -10.01 2.16
CA LYS A 691 28.78 -11.32 1.61
C LYS A 691 27.58 -12.06 1.02
N LEU A 692 26.83 -11.34 0.17
CA LEU A 692 25.82 -11.90 -0.73
C LEU A 692 26.34 -13.19 -1.39
N SER A 693 25.52 -14.24 -1.43
CA SER A 693 25.92 -15.49 -2.07
C SER A 693 26.21 -15.25 -3.55
N ARG A 694 27.33 -15.80 -4.06
CA ARG A 694 27.60 -15.82 -5.51
C ARG A 694 26.54 -16.59 -6.31
N GLU A 695 25.81 -17.44 -5.61
CA GLU A 695 24.69 -18.26 -6.09
C GLU A 695 23.32 -17.60 -5.84
N ALA A 696 23.27 -16.36 -5.32
CA ALA A 696 22.02 -15.62 -5.10
C ALA A 696 21.23 -15.47 -6.40
N SER A 697 19.90 -15.53 -6.27
CA SER A 697 18.99 -15.59 -7.40
C SER A 697 18.86 -14.21 -8.05
N ILE A 698 19.17 -14.11 -9.35
CA ILE A 698 19.05 -12.86 -10.12
C ILE A 698 17.79 -12.92 -10.97
N TYR A 699 16.93 -11.92 -10.81
CA TYR A 699 15.79 -11.65 -11.66
C TYR A 699 16.07 -10.43 -12.56
N ILE A 700 15.69 -10.50 -13.83
CA ILE A 700 15.67 -9.33 -14.74
C ILE A 700 14.22 -8.99 -15.01
N VAL A 701 13.85 -7.76 -14.70
CA VAL A 701 12.50 -7.22 -14.81
C VAL A 701 12.51 -6.07 -15.81
N MET A 702 11.56 -6.08 -16.75
CA MET A 702 11.46 -5.08 -17.80
C MET A 702 10.28 -4.14 -17.53
N GLU A 703 10.47 -2.84 -17.73
CA GLU A 703 9.42 -1.85 -17.50
C GLU A 703 8.14 -2.11 -18.34
N GLY A 704 6.98 -2.11 -17.68
CA GLY A 704 5.68 -2.45 -18.27
C GLY A 704 5.37 -3.96 -18.28
N SER A 705 6.22 -4.77 -17.65
CA SER A 705 6.08 -6.21 -17.41
C SER A 705 6.61 -6.59 -16.02
N GLU A 706 6.38 -5.74 -15.01
CA GLU A 706 6.80 -5.99 -13.64
C GLU A 706 5.89 -7.00 -12.91
N PRO A 707 6.41 -8.17 -12.50
CA PRO A 707 5.60 -9.22 -11.89
C PRO A 707 5.22 -8.89 -10.43
N PRO A 708 4.16 -9.48 -9.87
CA PRO A 708 3.69 -9.17 -8.50
C PRO A 708 4.75 -9.36 -7.41
N PHE A 709 5.66 -10.32 -7.57
CA PHE A 709 6.78 -10.56 -6.65
C PHE A 709 7.88 -9.47 -6.69
N PHE A 710 7.90 -8.61 -7.70
CA PHE A 710 8.71 -7.38 -7.71
C PHE A 710 7.89 -6.18 -7.20
N THR A 711 6.65 -6.02 -7.65
CA THR A 711 5.84 -4.84 -7.31
C THR A 711 5.45 -4.79 -5.83
N ARG A 712 5.43 -5.93 -5.11
CA ARG A 712 5.22 -6.01 -3.64
C ARG A 712 6.13 -5.09 -2.81
N PHE A 713 7.30 -4.72 -3.33
CA PHE A 713 8.26 -3.86 -2.62
C PHE A 713 7.98 -2.35 -2.77
N PHE A 714 6.95 -1.96 -3.54
CA PHE A 714 6.63 -0.58 -3.86
C PHE A 714 5.14 -0.27 -3.60
N SER A 715 4.82 1.00 -3.33
CA SER A 715 3.45 1.51 -3.49
C SER A 715 3.16 1.66 -4.99
N TRP A 716 2.64 0.59 -5.60
CA TRP A 716 2.54 0.44 -7.06
C TRP A 716 1.23 0.95 -7.67
N ASP A 717 1.33 1.58 -8.84
CA ASP A 717 0.23 2.04 -9.70
C ASP A 717 0.48 1.54 -11.14
N SER A 718 -0.30 0.56 -11.60
CA SER A 718 -0.12 -0.05 -12.93
C SER A 718 -0.48 0.89 -14.09
N ALA A 719 -1.24 1.97 -13.84
CA ALA A 719 -1.54 2.97 -14.85
C ALA A 719 -0.31 3.84 -15.20
N LYS A 720 0.61 4.05 -14.25
CA LYS A 720 1.90 4.75 -14.50
C LYS A 720 2.83 3.94 -15.40
N SER A 721 2.98 2.64 -15.16
CA SER A 721 3.84 1.76 -15.96
C SER A 721 3.34 1.60 -17.40
N SER A 722 2.04 1.82 -17.65
CA SER A 722 1.43 1.84 -18.98
C SER A 722 1.64 3.16 -19.75
N MET A 723 2.16 4.21 -19.11
CA MET A 723 2.40 5.51 -19.77
C MET A 723 3.53 5.44 -20.79
N HIS A 724 3.36 6.15 -21.90
CA HIS A 724 4.36 6.21 -22.98
C HIS A 724 5.16 7.52 -22.91
N GLY A 725 6.45 7.45 -23.26
CA GLY A 725 7.37 8.59 -23.28
C GLY A 725 8.46 8.50 -22.21
N ASN A 726 9.30 9.52 -22.14
CA ASN A 726 10.38 9.64 -21.17
C ASN A 726 9.87 10.11 -19.78
N SER A 727 10.68 9.98 -18.72
CA SER A 727 10.23 10.25 -17.33
C SER A 727 9.67 11.67 -17.16
N PHE A 728 10.31 12.64 -17.80
CA PHE A 728 9.89 14.05 -17.79
C PHE A 728 8.54 14.25 -18.47
N GLN A 729 8.34 13.67 -19.66
CA GLN A 729 7.08 13.72 -20.40
C GLN A 729 5.92 13.10 -19.63
N ARG A 730 6.15 11.97 -18.93
CA ARG A 730 5.13 11.30 -18.12
C ARG A 730 4.72 12.16 -16.92
N LYS A 731 5.68 12.62 -16.11
CA LYS A 731 5.40 13.47 -14.94
C LYS A 731 4.73 14.78 -15.39
N LEU A 732 5.20 15.43 -16.46
CA LEU A 732 4.58 16.65 -17.00
C LEU A 732 3.13 16.43 -17.47
N ALA A 733 2.83 15.27 -18.08
CA ALA A 733 1.48 14.94 -18.50
C ALA A 733 0.53 14.70 -17.31
N ILE A 734 0.99 14.03 -16.24
CA ILE A 734 0.22 13.86 -15.00
C ILE A 734 -0.12 15.24 -14.38
N LEU A 735 0.88 16.14 -14.33
CA LEU A 735 0.75 17.48 -13.75
C LEU A 735 -0.14 18.42 -14.56
N LYS A 736 -0.08 18.42 -15.90
CA LYS A 736 -0.96 19.25 -16.74
C LYS A 736 -2.38 18.66 -16.90
N ASN A 737 -2.60 17.35 -16.74
CA ASN A 737 -3.90 16.70 -16.98
C ASN A 737 -4.70 16.32 -15.72
N GLY A 738 -4.17 16.52 -14.50
CA GLY A 738 -4.94 16.33 -13.26
C GLY A 738 -5.00 14.87 -12.77
N GLY A 739 -3.88 14.15 -12.81
CA GLY A 739 -3.70 12.90 -12.06
C GLY A 739 -4.13 11.60 -12.74
N THR A 740 -5.09 11.61 -13.68
CA THR A 740 -5.47 10.40 -14.45
C THR A 740 -4.66 10.26 -15.75
N PRO A 741 -3.90 9.16 -15.95
CA PRO A 741 -3.21 8.91 -17.21
C PRO A 741 -4.19 8.73 -18.39
N THR A 742 -4.07 9.56 -19.42
CA THR A 742 -4.86 9.41 -20.65
C THR A 742 -4.33 8.24 -21.47
N LEU A 743 -5.06 7.11 -21.48
CA LEU A 743 -4.73 5.91 -22.25
C LEU A 743 -4.83 6.17 -23.77
N ASN A 744 -3.75 6.67 -24.36
CA ASN A 744 -3.61 6.90 -25.79
C ASN A 744 -3.50 5.59 -26.56
N LYS A 745 -4.65 4.94 -26.83
CA LYS A 745 -4.74 3.77 -27.71
C LYS A 745 -4.02 4.08 -29.03
N PRO A 746 -3.05 3.24 -29.47
CA PRO A 746 -2.17 3.58 -30.56
C PRO A 746 -2.95 3.79 -31.87
N LYS A 747 -2.75 4.94 -32.52
CA LYS A 747 -3.23 5.16 -33.89
C LYS A 747 -2.63 4.07 -34.79
N ARG A 748 -3.50 3.18 -35.28
CA ARG A 748 -3.16 2.02 -36.11
C ARG A 748 -2.26 2.43 -37.27
N ARG A 749 -0.96 2.11 -37.19
CA ARG A 749 -0.01 2.38 -38.27
C ARG A 749 -0.49 1.66 -39.53
N ALA A 750 -0.65 2.40 -40.63
CA ALA A 750 -0.83 1.79 -41.94
C ALA A 750 0.46 1.04 -42.32
N PRO A 751 0.39 -0.16 -42.92
CA PRO A 751 1.57 -0.89 -43.33
C PRO A 751 2.25 -0.17 -44.50
N VAL A 752 3.53 0.15 -44.35
CA VAL A 752 4.35 0.73 -45.43
C VAL A 752 4.87 -0.41 -46.30
N SER A 753 4.42 -0.46 -47.55
CA SER A 753 4.97 -1.37 -48.57
C SER A 753 6.32 -0.84 -49.06
N TYR A 754 7.29 -1.74 -49.22
CA TYR A 754 8.57 -1.40 -49.85
C TYR A 754 8.38 -1.08 -51.33
N GLY A 755 8.83 0.09 -51.77
CA GLY A 755 8.85 0.57 -53.16
C GLY A 755 9.89 1.67 -53.32
N GLY A 756 10.77 1.57 -54.33
CA GLY A 756 12.06 2.27 -54.31
C GLY A 756 12.14 3.63 -55.00
N ARG A 757 13.15 4.42 -54.57
CA ARG A 757 13.83 5.55 -55.24
C ARG A 757 12.99 6.81 -55.59
N SER A 758 13.34 7.96 -54.98
CA SER A 758 14.06 9.08 -55.65
C SER A 758 13.82 10.48 -55.01
N SER A 759 14.93 11.21 -54.80
CA SER A 759 15.12 12.68 -54.92
C SER A 759 14.15 13.73 -54.32
N VAL A 760 14.68 14.47 -53.32
CA VAL A 760 14.68 15.96 -53.18
C VAL A 760 13.35 16.67 -52.77
N PRO A 761 13.37 17.77 -51.95
CA PRO A 761 12.19 18.26 -51.23
C PRO A 761 11.69 19.68 -51.59
N GLU A 762 10.46 20.07 -51.19
CA GLU A 762 10.18 21.48 -50.80
C GLU A 762 8.90 21.74 -49.95
N LYS A 763 8.99 22.81 -49.13
CA LYS A 763 7.98 23.78 -48.63
C LYS A 763 6.51 23.40 -48.34
N SER A 764 6.18 23.49 -47.04
CA SER A 764 5.07 24.25 -46.42
C SER A 764 3.89 24.78 -47.26
N GLN A 765 2.65 24.58 -46.75
CA GLN A 765 1.62 25.64 -46.83
C GLN A 765 0.64 25.67 -45.64
N ARG A 766 -0.16 26.74 -45.59
CA ARG A 766 -0.72 27.42 -44.41
C ARG A 766 -2.07 26.86 -43.93
N SER A 767 -2.38 27.11 -42.66
CA SER A 767 -3.68 26.85 -42.02
C SER A 767 -4.80 27.80 -42.48
N ARG A 768 -6.07 27.35 -42.30
CA ARG A 768 -7.27 28.20 -42.11
C ARG A 768 -8.36 27.42 -41.35
N SER A 769 -9.41 28.11 -40.91
CA SER A 769 -10.19 27.76 -39.71
C SER A 769 -11.71 28.01 -39.83
N MET A 770 -12.43 27.65 -38.75
CA MET A 770 -13.79 28.06 -38.33
C MET A 770 -15.01 27.19 -38.75
N SER A 771 -15.63 26.62 -37.70
CA SER A 771 -17.07 26.55 -37.37
C SER A 771 -18.15 26.25 -38.44
N PHE A 772 -19.11 25.38 -38.09
CA PHE A 772 -20.56 25.68 -38.18
C PHE A 772 -21.40 24.73 -37.29
N SER A 773 -22.61 25.19 -36.93
CA SER A 773 -23.70 24.44 -36.26
C SER A 773 -25.04 24.92 -36.89
N PRO A 774 -26.23 24.32 -36.65
CA PRO A 774 -26.90 23.59 -37.74
C PRO A 774 -28.37 23.96 -38.01
N ASP A 775 -28.90 23.68 -39.23
CA ASP A 775 -30.16 22.90 -39.37
C ASP A 775 -30.56 22.41 -40.80
N ARG A 776 -31.39 21.35 -40.82
CA ARG A 776 -32.48 20.94 -41.76
C ARG A 776 -32.32 20.57 -43.27
N VAL A 777 -32.41 19.25 -43.52
CA VAL A 777 -33.50 18.52 -44.26
C VAL A 777 -33.65 18.58 -45.81
N ARG A 778 -33.27 17.47 -46.49
CA ARG A 778 -34.08 16.59 -47.40
C ARG A 778 -33.17 15.46 -47.96
N VAL A 779 -33.36 14.14 -47.79
CA VAL A 779 -34.50 13.19 -47.92
C VAL A 779 -34.70 12.59 -49.33
N ARG A 780 -33.94 11.53 -49.64
CA ARG A 780 -34.26 10.28 -50.38
C ARG A 780 -32.98 9.41 -50.43
N GLY A 781 -32.98 8.07 -50.38
CA GLY A 781 -34.09 7.10 -50.41
C GLY A 781 -34.09 6.08 -49.24
N ARG A 782 -34.78 4.95 -49.44
CA ARG A 782 -35.23 3.97 -48.42
C ARG A 782 -34.65 2.56 -48.66
N SER A 783 -34.71 1.55 -47.77
CA SER A 783 -34.77 1.46 -46.29
C SER A 783 -34.37 0.01 -45.86
N PRO A 784 -35.10 -0.83 -45.08
CA PRO A 784 -34.46 -1.57 -43.98
C PRO A 784 -34.64 -3.11 -44.03
N ALA A 785 -33.55 -3.89 -44.21
CA ALA A 785 -33.65 -5.34 -44.44
C ALA A 785 -32.61 -6.23 -43.72
N PHE A 786 -31.90 -5.74 -42.69
CA PHE A 786 -30.86 -6.55 -42.00
C PHE A 786 -30.92 -6.60 -40.47
N ASN A 787 -31.67 -5.71 -39.80
CA ASN A 787 -31.79 -5.69 -38.33
C ASN A 787 -33.02 -6.47 -37.80
N ALA A 788 -33.61 -7.34 -38.62
CA ALA A 788 -34.87 -8.05 -38.33
C ALA A 788 -34.75 -9.59 -38.38
N LEU A 789 -33.53 -10.12 -38.22
CA LEU A 789 -33.24 -11.57 -38.23
C LEU A 789 -32.40 -12.05 -37.02
N ALA A 790 -32.16 -11.18 -36.04
CA ALA A 790 -31.41 -11.47 -34.81
C ALA A 790 -32.26 -11.23 -33.55
N ALA A 791 -33.58 -11.43 -33.64
CA ALA A 791 -34.55 -11.08 -32.60
C ALA A 791 -35.67 -12.13 -32.47
N THR A 792 -35.34 -13.42 -32.60
CA THR A 792 -36.28 -14.54 -32.38
C THR A 792 -35.53 -15.71 -31.77
N PHE A 793 -36.03 -16.21 -30.63
CA PHE A 793 -35.40 -17.23 -29.76
C PHE A 793 -34.08 -16.72 -29.11
N GLU A 794 -33.88 -16.80 -27.79
CA GLU A 794 -34.45 -17.74 -26.82
C GLU A 794 -35.11 -17.09 -25.57
N ASN A 795 -35.97 -17.89 -24.94
CA ASN A 795 -36.50 -17.81 -23.58
C ASN A 795 -36.96 -19.26 -23.27
N ALA A 796 -36.99 -19.81 -22.05
CA ALA A 796 -36.95 -19.19 -20.74
C ALA A 796 -36.42 -20.15 -19.65
N ASN A 797 -36.33 -19.65 -18.41
CA ASN A 797 -36.21 -20.46 -17.19
C ASN A 797 -37.34 -21.50 -17.06
N ALA A 798 -37.05 -22.71 -16.55
CA ALA A 798 -37.34 -23.06 -15.13
C ALA A 798 -37.36 -24.59 -14.82
N ARG A 799 -36.78 -24.96 -13.66
CA ARG A 799 -37.09 -26.14 -12.80
C ARG A 799 -36.78 -27.54 -13.40
N ASN A 800 -36.28 -28.53 -12.65
CA ASN A 800 -36.65 -28.97 -11.29
C ASN A 800 -35.50 -29.59 -10.46
N LEU A 801 -35.84 -29.91 -9.21
CA LEU A 801 -35.15 -30.74 -8.20
C LEU A 801 -34.68 -32.11 -8.79
N SER A 802 -33.78 -32.92 -8.20
CA SER A 802 -33.74 -33.35 -6.78
C SER A 802 -32.57 -34.31 -6.43
N THR A 803 -32.07 -34.22 -5.18
CA THR A 803 -31.45 -35.29 -4.32
C THR A 803 -30.14 -36.02 -4.75
N PRO A 804 -29.33 -36.51 -3.77
CA PRO A 804 -28.07 -37.23 -4.02
C PRO A 804 -28.23 -38.77 -4.02
N PRO A 805 -27.24 -39.52 -4.55
CA PRO A 805 -27.07 -40.94 -4.27
C PRO A 805 -26.15 -41.19 -3.05
N PRO A 806 -26.49 -42.12 -2.13
CA PRO A 806 -25.59 -42.59 -1.09
C PRO A 806 -24.63 -43.69 -1.60
N MET A 807 -23.68 -44.10 -0.76
CA MET A 807 -22.96 -45.36 -0.95
C MET A 807 -23.92 -46.57 -0.95
N VAL A 808 -23.71 -47.55 -1.83
CA VAL A 808 -23.46 -48.98 -1.51
C VAL A 808 -23.50 -49.88 -2.76
N ARG A 809 -22.66 -50.94 -2.72
CA ARG A 809 -22.48 -52.04 -3.69
C ARG A 809 -23.80 -52.66 -4.25
N LYS A 810 -23.87 -52.95 -5.56
CA LYS A 810 -23.83 -54.35 -6.12
C LYS A 810 -24.09 -54.47 -7.64
N LEU A 811 -23.24 -55.30 -8.28
CA LEU A 811 -23.51 -56.30 -9.36
C LEU A 811 -24.04 -55.90 -10.76
N TYR A 812 -23.45 -56.57 -11.75
CA TYR A 812 -23.69 -56.65 -13.20
C TYR A 812 -25.16 -56.64 -13.70
N PRO A 813 -25.32 -56.28 -14.99
CA PRO A 813 -25.68 -57.32 -15.97
C PRO A 813 -24.67 -57.48 -17.13
N LYS A 814 -24.83 -58.56 -17.93
CA LYS A 814 -24.00 -58.89 -19.11
C LYS A 814 -24.74 -58.59 -20.42
N SER A 815 -23.99 -58.17 -21.45
CA SER A 815 -24.26 -58.41 -22.89
C SER A 815 -25.55 -57.79 -23.49
N VAL A 816 -25.71 -57.56 -24.80
CA VAL A 816 -24.96 -58.01 -26.00
C VAL A 816 -24.68 -56.81 -26.94
N THR A 817 -23.68 -56.93 -27.81
CA THR A 817 -23.32 -56.04 -28.94
C THR A 817 -24.19 -56.32 -30.20
N PRO A 818 -23.95 -55.74 -31.41
CA PRO A 818 -23.21 -54.54 -31.84
C PRO A 818 -24.22 -53.51 -32.48
N ASP A 819 -23.99 -52.61 -33.44
CA ASP A 819 -22.87 -52.35 -34.38
C ASP A 819 -22.90 -50.93 -35.01
N SER A 820 -21.78 -50.57 -35.68
CA SER A 820 -21.57 -49.73 -36.89
C SER A 820 -22.60 -48.69 -37.40
N SER A 821 -22.21 -47.57 -38.04
CA SER A 821 -20.94 -46.79 -38.15
C SER A 821 -21.13 -45.59 -39.12
N LYS A 822 -20.29 -44.53 -39.03
CA LYS A 822 -19.92 -43.56 -40.12
C LYS A 822 -21.07 -42.68 -40.70
N LEU A 823 -20.91 -41.61 -41.49
CA LEU A 823 -19.78 -40.72 -41.89
C LEU A 823 -20.33 -39.36 -42.43
N ALA A 824 -19.69 -38.22 -42.09
CA ALA A 824 -19.62 -36.97 -42.90
C ALA A 824 -20.95 -36.30 -43.42
N SER A 825 -20.93 -35.23 -44.24
CA SER A 825 -20.47 -33.86 -43.93
C SER A 825 -21.06 -32.79 -44.90
N LYS A 826 -21.07 -31.51 -44.49
CA LYS A 826 -21.09 -30.26 -45.32
C LYS A 826 -22.36 -29.82 -46.12
N SER A 827 -22.93 -28.69 -45.65
CA SER A 827 -23.19 -27.41 -46.37
C SER A 827 -24.26 -27.21 -47.48
N SER A 828 -24.91 -26.04 -47.40
CA SER A 828 -25.35 -25.12 -48.49
C SER A 828 -26.86 -24.99 -48.84
N ALA A 829 -27.38 -23.78 -48.57
CA ALA A 829 -28.70 -23.16 -48.80
C ALA A 829 -29.31 -23.14 -50.22
N ILE A 830 -30.60 -22.71 -50.35
CA ILE A 830 -31.15 -21.69 -51.31
C ILE A 830 -32.73 -21.58 -51.31
N ALA A 831 -33.30 -20.37 -51.52
CA ALA A 831 -34.66 -20.00 -52.04
C ALA A 831 -35.98 -20.27 -51.22
N SER A 832 -37.19 -19.68 -51.48
CA SER A 832 -37.65 -18.36 -52.03
C SER A 832 -39.22 -18.14 -52.05
N LEU A 833 -39.68 -16.87 -51.95
CA LEU A 833 -40.84 -16.18 -52.66
C LEU A 833 -42.38 -16.30 -52.31
N THR A 834 -43.05 -15.10 -52.29
CA THR A 834 -44.39 -14.64 -52.82
C THR A 834 -45.78 -14.62 -52.08
N ALA A 835 -46.54 -13.50 -52.35
CA ALA A 835 -48.02 -13.22 -52.33
C ALA A 835 -48.83 -13.17 -50.99
N GLY A 836 -49.99 -12.49 -50.81
CA GLY A 836 -50.93 -11.72 -51.68
C GLY A 836 -51.91 -10.74 -50.95
N PHE A 837 -53.02 -10.26 -51.56
CA PHE A 837 -53.89 -9.09 -51.16
C PHE A 837 -55.29 -9.41 -50.51
N GLU A 838 -55.97 -8.43 -49.86
CA GLU A 838 -57.34 -7.85 -50.17
C GLU A 838 -57.98 -6.92 -49.07
N LYS A 839 -59.31 -6.62 -49.07
CA LYS A 839 -60.05 -5.41 -48.52
C LYS A 839 -61.54 -5.73 -48.11
N PRO A 840 -62.55 -4.84 -47.84
CA PRO A 840 -62.68 -3.43 -47.28
C PRO A 840 -63.92 -3.08 -46.33
N GLY A 841 -63.87 -1.95 -45.58
CA GLY A 841 -65.02 -1.00 -45.20
C GLY A 841 -66.12 -1.40 -44.18
N PRO A 842 -67.15 -0.56 -43.81
CA PRO A 842 -67.35 0.93 -43.96
C PRO A 842 -68.11 1.72 -42.80
N ALA A 843 -68.20 3.08 -42.90
CA ALA A 843 -69.24 4.04 -42.34
C ALA A 843 -69.35 4.32 -40.79
N ARG A 844 -69.94 5.42 -40.21
CA ARG A 844 -70.59 6.69 -40.71
C ARG A 844 -70.73 7.82 -39.60
N GLU A 845 -70.67 9.11 -39.98
CA GLU A 845 -71.30 10.43 -39.53
C GLU A 845 -71.78 10.70 -38.05
N SER A 846 -71.99 11.92 -37.48
CA SER A 846 -72.34 13.27 -38.03
C SER A 846 -72.10 14.52 -37.11
N ASN A 847 -72.08 15.73 -37.72
CA ASN A 847 -72.57 17.07 -37.24
C ASN A 847 -71.74 18.08 -36.35
N ILE A 848 -72.16 19.37 -36.40
CA ILE A 848 -71.45 20.68 -36.22
C ILE A 848 -72.50 21.83 -35.93
N PRO A 849 -72.30 23.19 -35.88
CA PRO A 849 -71.12 24.13 -36.09
C PRO A 849 -71.01 25.40 -35.12
N ARG A 850 -70.18 26.42 -35.48
CA ARG A 850 -70.28 27.92 -35.28
C ARG A 850 -69.46 28.70 -34.21
N SER A 851 -69.29 30.02 -34.46
CA SER A 851 -68.48 31.10 -33.83
C SER A 851 -69.07 32.51 -34.24
N PRO A 852 -68.45 33.73 -34.12
CA PRO A 852 -67.34 34.33 -33.30
C PRO A 852 -67.65 35.77 -32.71
N LYS A 853 -66.71 36.47 -31.99
CA LYS A 853 -66.30 37.93 -32.13
C LYS A 853 -65.66 38.70 -30.90
N MET A 854 -64.60 39.50 -31.20
CA MET A 854 -64.21 40.89 -30.80
C MET A 854 -64.00 41.46 -29.34
N ASN A 855 -62.76 41.95 -29.10
CA ASN A 855 -62.26 43.28 -28.60
C ASN A 855 -62.52 43.93 -27.20
N SER A 856 -61.38 44.31 -26.56
CA SER A 856 -60.99 45.63 -25.95
C SER A 856 -61.44 46.10 -24.54
N GLY A 857 -60.53 46.77 -23.81
CA GLY A 857 -60.84 47.75 -22.73
C GLY A 857 -60.00 47.69 -21.42
N ALA A 858 -59.58 48.84 -20.87
CA ALA A 858 -59.02 49.05 -19.52
C ALA A 858 -59.36 50.49 -19.03
N PRO A 859 -59.40 50.82 -17.70
CA PRO A 859 -58.27 51.56 -17.07
C PRO A 859 -58.12 51.39 -15.52
N LYS A 860 -57.31 52.26 -14.87
CA LYS A 860 -56.99 52.34 -13.41
C LYS A 860 -57.97 53.22 -12.60
N PRO A 861 -57.86 53.28 -11.24
CA PRO A 861 -57.24 54.48 -10.63
C PRO A 861 -56.26 54.22 -9.43
N LYS A 862 -55.83 55.32 -8.79
CA LYS A 862 -54.94 55.54 -7.61
C LYS A 862 -55.79 56.27 -6.49
N PRO A 863 -55.31 56.91 -5.37
CA PRO A 863 -53.94 57.27 -4.90
C PRO A 863 -53.63 57.16 -3.34
N GLU A 864 -52.34 57.39 -2.96
CA GLU A 864 -51.73 58.26 -1.88
C GLU A 864 -52.35 58.46 -0.44
N THR A 865 -51.67 58.88 0.67
CA THR A 865 -50.29 59.38 1.00
C THR A 865 -49.94 59.31 2.54
N ASN A 866 -48.68 59.68 2.90
CA ASN A 866 -48.19 60.37 4.15
C ASN A 866 -47.63 59.64 5.42
N ASN A 867 -46.29 59.74 5.59
CA ASN A 867 -45.52 60.43 6.67
C ASN A 867 -45.42 59.96 8.17
N LYS A 868 -44.18 59.50 8.51
CA LYS A 868 -43.19 60.04 9.51
C LYS A 868 -43.28 59.89 11.06
N GLU A 869 -42.13 59.40 11.60
CA GLU A 869 -41.27 59.90 12.72
C GLU A 869 -41.44 59.51 14.24
N ASN A 870 -40.37 58.84 14.74
CA ASN A 870 -39.50 59.10 15.92
C ASN A 870 -39.97 59.06 17.41
N SER A 871 -39.29 58.20 18.21
CA SER A 871 -38.64 58.47 19.53
C SER A 871 -37.72 57.25 19.89
N MET A 872 -36.49 57.26 20.48
CA MET A 872 -35.83 57.98 21.60
C MET A 872 -36.33 57.59 23.02
N THR A 873 -35.54 57.27 24.08
CA THR A 873 -34.08 56.97 24.29
C THR A 873 -33.81 56.33 25.69
N SER A 874 -32.53 56.18 26.13
CA SER A 874 -31.97 55.87 27.51
C SER A 874 -32.07 54.40 28.03
N ARG A 875 -31.03 53.74 28.61
CA ARG A 875 -30.07 53.98 29.77
C ARG A 875 -30.71 53.68 31.16
N LEU A 876 -30.09 53.06 32.19
CA LEU A 876 -28.68 52.67 32.52
C LEU A 876 -28.62 51.62 33.70
N GLU A 877 -27.49 50.92 33.92
CA GLU A 877 -26.95 50.38 35.23
C GLU A 877 -27.74 49.30 36.07
N THR A 878 -27.21 48.53 37.06
CA THR A 878 -25.89 48.42 37.78
C THR A 878 -25.65 47.02 38.49
N LEU A 879 -24.38 46.55 38.53
CA LEU A 879 -23.59 45.89 39.64
C LEU A 879 -23.88 44.52 40.35
N THR A 880 -22.82 43.67 40.39
CA THR A 880 -22.27 42.81 41.50
C THR A 880 -23.05 41.57 42.00
N ILE A 881 -22.46 40.53 42.65
CA ILE A 881 -21.25 40.35 43.50
C ILE A 881 -20.45 39.05 43.13
N GLU A 882 -19.16 38.96 43.50
CA GLU A 882 -18.21 37.84 43.32
C GLU A 882 -18.01 36.97 44.59
N GLU A 883 -17.57 35.70 44.46
CA GLU A 883 -16.40 35.16 45.20
C GLU A 883 -15.89 33.81 44.60
N ASP A 884 -14.65 33.44 44.93
CA ASP A 884 -13.81 32.42 44.26
C ASP A 884 -13.96 30.96 44.76
N VAL A 885 -13.55 29.99 43.92
CA VAL A 885 -12.48 28.97 44.19
C VAL A 885 -12.14 28.21 42.89
N LYS A 886 -10.88 27.81 42.71
CA LYS A 886 -10.34 27.21 41.47
C LYS A 886 -10.23 25.68 41.49
N GLU A 887 -10.68 25.04 40.41
CA GLU A 887 -10.05 23.91 39.68
C GLU A 887 -10.83 23.68 38.35
N GLY A 888 -10.30 23.08 37.29
CA GLY A 888 -8.92 22.59 37.10
C GLY A 888 -8.62 21.96 35.72
N GLU A 889 -9.33 22.34 34.64
CA GLU A 889 -9.35 21.59 33.36
C GLU A 889 -8.64 22.29 32.17
N ALA A 890 -8.48 21.55 31.06
CA ALA A 890 -7.61 21.89 29.93
C ALA A 890 -8.25 22.83 28.89
N GLU A 891 -7.39 23.54 28.13
CA GLU A 891 -7.79 24.48 27.08
C GLU A 891 -8.24 23.75 25.80
N ASP A 892 -9.52 23.90 25.43
CA ASP A 892 -10.10 23.50 24.14
C ASP A 892 -10.20 24.75 23.23
N GLU A 893 -9.72 24.68 21.98
CA GLU A 893 -9.57 25.85 21.10
C GLU A 893 -10.90 26.36 20.51
N GLY A 894 -11.65 27.09 21.34
CA GLY A 894 -12.34 28.32 20.89
C GLY A 894 -13.45 28.21 19.85
N LEU A 895 -14.27 27.15 19.87
CA LEU A 895 -15.51 27.14 19.08
C LEU A 895 -16.54 28.13 19.65
N SER A 896 -17.07 29.03 18.80
CA SER A 896 -18.03 30.07 19.18
C SER A 896 -19.40 29.49 19.58
N VAL A 897 -19.60 29.19 20.86
CA VAL A 897 -20.89 28.76 21.41
C VAL A 897 -21.82 29.96 21.58
N TYR A 898 -22.98 29.92 20.91
CA TYR A 898 -23.99 30.99 20.97
C TYR A 898 -25.21 30.56 21.81
N PRO A 899 -25.71 31.41 22.73
CA PRO A 899 -26.95 31.13 23.46
C PRO A 899 -28.15 30.96 22.54
N TYR A 900 -29.03 30.00 22.87
CA TYR A 900 -30.23 29.66 22.08
C TYR A 900 -31.14 30.87 21.78
N GLU A 901 -31.20 31.86 22.66
CA GLU A 901 -31.98 33.10 22.45
C GLU A 901 -31.48 33.98 21.29
N ARG A 902 -30.18 33.95 20.96
CA ARG A 902 -29.60 34.67 19.79
C ARG A 902 -29.83 33.93 18.46
N LEU A 903 -30.46 32.77 18.50
CA LEU A 903 -30.66 31.87 17.36
C LEU A 903 -32.14 31.72 16.95
N LYS A 904 -33.03 32.52 17.55
CA LYS A 904 -34.47 32.60 17.19
C LYS A 904 -34.70 33.66 16.12
N THR A 905 -35.66 33.42 15.22
CA THR A 905 -36.13 34.39 14.22
C THR A 905 -36.72 35.67 14.83
N THR A 906 -37.12 35.63 16.10
CA THR A 906 -37.61 36.76 16.89
C THR A 906 -36.55 37.45 17.76
N SER A 907 -35.27 37.06 17.63
CA SER A 907 -34.17 37.69 18.39
C SER A 907 -33.94 39.14 17.97
N SER A 908 -33.67 40.02 18.93
CA SER A 908 -33.24 41.40 18.66
C SER A 908 -31.75 41.52 18.27
N ASP A 909 -31.00 40.42 18.35
CA ASP A 909 -29.57 40.33 18.00
C ASP A 909 -29.26 38.92 17.42
N PRO A 910 -29.61 38.66 16.15
CA PRO A 910 -29.36 37.40 15.48
C PRO A 910 -27.96 37.30 14.86
N ILE A 911 -27.37 36.11 14.88
CA ILE A 911 -26.04 35.85 14.30
C ILE A 911 -26.08 35.82 12.77
N THR A 912 -25.22 36.62 12.14
CA THR A 912 -25.16 36.85 10.68
C THR A 912 -24.77 35.63 9.86
N ASP A 913 -24.01 34.70 10.45
CA ASP A 913 -23.29 33.67 9.70
C ASP A 913 -24.06 32.34 9.62
N ILE A 914 -25.32 32.33 10.08
CA ILE A 914 -26.16 31.13 10.21
C ILE A 914 -27.51 31.37 9.53
N ASP A 915 -27.87 30.46 8.62
CA ASP A 915 -29.19 30.41 7.99
C ASP A 915 -30.27 29.98 9.00
N VAL A 916 -30.84 30.97 9.69
CA VAL A 916 -31.81 30.79 10.78
C VAL A 916 -33.03 29.97 10.32
N THR A 917 -33.44 30.11 9.06
CA THR A 917 -34.56 29.39 8.43
C THR A 917 -34.40 27.86 8.44
N LYS A 918 -33.16 27.34 8.49
CA LYS A 918 -32.91 25.89 8.61
C LYS A 918 -33.08 25.36 10.04
N ARG A 919 -33.10 26.24 11.06
CA ARG A 919 -33.04 25.84 12.48
C ARG A 919 -34.41 25.59 13.10
N GLU A 920 -35.48 26.16 12.54
CA GLU A 920 -36.87 25.92 12.97
C GLU A 920 -37.40 24.51 12.60
N LEU A 921 -36.70 23.78 11.73
CA LEU A 921 -37.04 22.41 11.30
C LEU A 921 -36.50 21.31 12.23
N LEU A 922 -35.84 21.65 13.34
CA LEU A 922 -35.19 20.71 14.25
C LEU A 922 -36.00 20.50 15.55
N HIS A 923 -36.04 19.26 16.03
CA HIS A 923 -36.64 18.93 17.31
C HIS A 923 -35.85 19.54 18.50
N PRO A 924 -36.50 19.84 19.63
CA PRO A 924 -35.81 20.21 20.86
C PRO A 924 -34.75 19.15 21.25
N GLY A 925 -33.51 19.58 21.48
CA GLY A 925 -32.36 18.70 21.72
C GLY A 925 -31.51 18.35 20.48
N ALA A 926 -31.91 18.79 19.27
CA ALA A 926 -31.11 18.66 18.06
C ALA A 926 -30.42 19.99 17.69
N GLU A 927 -29.08 19.99 17.65
CA GLU A 927 -28.24 21.15 17.39
C GLU A 927 -27.63 21.10 15.98
N PHE A 928 -27.89 22.12 15.16
CA PHE A 928 -27.16 22.30 13.90
C PHE A 928 -25.78 22.91 14.14
N GLY A 929 -24.74 22.36 13.52
CA GLY A 929 -23.37 22.85 13.61
C GLY A 929 -22.48 22.46 12.43
N LYS A 930 -21.29 23.05 12.38
CA LYS A 930 -20.24 22.65 11.45
C LYS A 930 -19.40 21.52 12.04
N GLY A 931 -19.10 20.53 11.21
CA GLY A 931 -18.19 19.43 11.50
C GLY A 931 -16.83 19.61 10.82
N ILE A 932 -16.08 18.51 10.75
CA ILE A 932 -14.75 18.46 10.13
C ILE A 932 -14.85 18.94 8.67
N ASN A 933 -13.87 19.75 8.24
CA ASN A 933 -13.82 20.41 6.93
C ASN A 933 -15.04 21.28 6.59
N GLY A 934 -15.79 21.78 7.58
CA GLY A 934 -16.92 22.68 7.37
C GLY A 934 -18.19 22.02 6.80
N LEU A 935 -18.24 20.68 6.78
CA LEU A 935 -19.44 19.92 6.44
C LEU A 935 -20.54 20.15 7.48
N ASP A 936 -21.80 20.14 7.05
CA ASP A 936 -22.94 20.32 7.95
C ASP A 936 -23.24 19.03 8.74
N LYS A 937 -23.40 19.16 10.07
CA LYS A 937 -23.82 18.09 10.96
C LYS A 937 -24.95 18.53 11.89
N VAL A 938 -25.73 17.55 12.35
CA VAL A 938 -26.73 17.69 13.42
C VAL A 938 -26.28 16.82 14.59
N VAL A 939 -26.26 17.40 15.79
CA VAL A 939 -25.94 16.71 17.05
C VAL A 939 -27.23 16.51 17.82
N LEU A 940 -27.59 15.25 18.10
CA LEU A 940 -28.72 14.88 18.93
C LEU A 940 -28.24 14.67 20.36
N ARG A 941 -28.87 15.32 21.36
CA ARG A 941 -28.55 15.14 22.79
C ARG A 941 -29.76 14.61 23.56
N ASP A 942 -29.58 13.49 24.27
CA ASP A 942 -30.55 13.00 25.26
C ASP A 942 -30.42 13.82 26.57
N PRO A 943 -31.50 14.18 27.28
CA PRO A 943 -31.42 14.88 28.56
C PRO A 943 -30.63 14.18 29.68
N ARG A 944 -30.21 12.92 29.48
CA ARG A 944 -29.35 12.17 30.42
C ARG A 944 -27.88 12.08 29.96
N GLY A 945 -27.47 12.85 28.95
CA GLY A 945 -26.07 13.03 28.54
C GLY A 945 -25.60 12.16 27.36
N SER A 946 -26.41 11.22 26.85
CA SER A 946 -26.08 10.52 25.60
C SER A 946 -26.12 11.47 24.40
N VAL A 947 -25.24 11.27 23.42
CA VAL A 947 -25.09 12.14 22.24
C VAL A 947 -24.95 11.30 20.97
N ALA A 948 -25.47 11.78 19.84
CA ALA A 948 -25.19 11.21 18.52
C ALA A 948 -24.93 12.30 17.47
N GLU A 949 -23.91 12.12 16.61
CA GLU A 949 -23.59 13.06 15.54
C GLU A 949 -23.94 12.50 14.16
N VAL A 950 -24.75 13.25 13.41
CA VAL A 950 -25.24 12.88 12.07
C VAL A 950 -24.77 13.92 11.05
N TYR A 951 -23.91 13.55 10.11
CA TYR A 951 -23.51 14.44 9.01
C TYR A 951 -24.57 14.43 7.91
N LEU A 952 -24.90 15.61 7.37
CA LEU A 952 -25.75 15.73 6.18
C LEU A 952 -25.06 15.13 4.95
N TYR A 953 -23.72 15.11 4.93
CA TYR A 953 -22.99 14.33 3.94
C TYR A 953 -23.10 12.83 4.24
N GLY A 954 -23.63 12.06 3.28
CA GLY A 954 -23.87 10.63 3.37
C GLY A 954 -25.09 10.19 4.19
N GLY A 955 -25.75 11.10 4.91
CA GLY A 955 -26.79 10.75 5.89
C GLY A 955 -26.21 9.96 7.07
N HIS A 956 -24.98 10.31 7.45
CA HIS A 956 -24.02 9.37 8.04
C HIS A 956 -23.87 9.63 9.54
N VAL A 957 -24.17 8.63 10.37
CA VAL A 957 -23.94 8.72 11.82
C VAL A 957 -22.46 8.45 12.12
N THR A 958 -21.76 9.39 12.74
CA THR A 958 -20.29 9.35 12.92
C THR A 958 -19.83 9.23 14.37
N SER A 959 -20.72 9.47 15.32
CA SER A 959 -20.48 9.32 16.75
C SER A 959 -21.80 8.94 17.43
N TRP A 960 -21.74 8.05 18.41
CA TRP A 960 -22.83 7.72 19.32
C TRP A 960 -22.19 7.45 20.69
N LYS A 961 -22.35 8.41 21.60
CA LYS A 961 -21.80 8.39 22.95
C LYS A 961 -22.91 8.12 23.95
N ASN A 962 -22.60 7.35 25.00
CA ASN A 962 -23.52 7.15 26.10
C ASN A 962 -23.51 8.32 27.09
N ASP A 963 -24.30 8.17 28.15
CA ASP A 963 -24.36 9.00 29.36
C ASP A 963 -23.02 9.17 30.12
N HIS A 964 -22.00 8.35 29.85
CA HIS A 964 -20.62 8.51 30.36
C HIS A 964 -19.65 9.08 29.33
N GLY A 965 -20.12 9.51 28.15
CA GLY A 965 -19.29 10.06 27.08
C GLY A 965 -18.45 9.03 26.31
N GLU A 966 -18.57 7.73 26.62
CA GLU A 966 -17.86 6.66 25.93
C GLU A 966 -18.40 6.49 24.50
N GLU A 967 -17.50 6.48 23.51
CA GLU A 967 -17.85 6.27 22.12
C GLU A 967 -18.22 4.80 21.84
N LEU A 968 -19.29 4.61 21.06
CA LEU A 968 -19.85 3.29 20.73
C LEU A 968 -19.65 2.92 19.26
N LEU A 969 -19.42 3.91 18.38
CA LEU A 969 -19.15 3.70 16.96
C LEU A 969 -17.65 3.84 16.66
N PHE A 970 -17.11 2.96 15.81
CA PHE A 970 -15.75 3.11 15.31
C PHE A 970 -15.74 4.01 14.07
N VAL A 971 -15.09 5.17 14.17
CA VAL A 971 -14.66 5.97 13.00
C VAL A 971 -13.14 5.96 12.94
N SER A 972 -12.59 5.75 11.74
CA SER A 972 -11.14 5.69 11.57
C SER A 972 -10.48 7.05 11.81
N SER A 973 -9.35 7.04 12.52
CA SER A 973 -8.40 8.17 12.61
C SER A 973 -7.96 8.73 11.25
N LYS A 974 -8.12 7.97 10.17
CA LYS A 974 -7.81 8.35 8.77
C LYS A 974 -9.07 8.55 7.91
N ALA A 975 -10.25 8.76 8.52
CA ALA A 975 -11.48 9.01 7.79
C ALA A 975 -11.44 10.36 7.04
N ILE A 976 -11.73 10.32 5.73
CA ILE A 976 -11.71 11.52 4.87
C ILE A 976 -13.11 12.15 4.87
N PHE A 977 -13.28 13.23 5.64
CA PHE A 977 -14.47 14.07 5.63
C PHE A 977 -14.48 15.02 4.43
N LYS A 978 -14.42 14.50 3.20
CA LYS A 978 -14.38 15.32 1.96
C LYS A 978 -15.11 14.64 0.79
N PRO A 979 -16.19 15.24 0.24
CA PRO A 979 -16.84 14.76 -0.96
C PRO A 979 -15.87 14.63 -2.15
N PRO A 980 -16.08 13.68 -3.08
CA PRO A 980 -17.18 12.72 -3.14
C PRO A 980 -16.90 11.38 -2.42
N LYS A 981 -15.93 11.31 -1.50
CA LYS A 981 -15.56 10.07 -0.80
C LYS A 981 -16.39 9.89 0.48
N ALA A 982 -17.05 8.73 0.63
CA ALA A 982 -17.71 8.33 1.88
C ALA A 982 -16.77 8.38 3.11
N ILE A 983 -17.35 8.74 4.26
CA ILE A 983 -16.68 8.71 5.56
C ILE A 983 -16.41 7.25 5.97
N ARG A 984 -15.23 6.97 6.57
CA ARG A 984 -14.76 5.62 6.90
C ARG A 984 -15.05 5.26 8.36
N GLY A 985 -16.04 4.39 8.57
CA GLY A 985 -16.54 4.00 9.89
C GLY A 985 -17.94 4.57 10.18
N GLY A 986 -18.39 4.51 11.43
CA GLY A 986 -19.71 4.99 11.85
C GLY A 986 -20.86 4.13 11.31
N ILE A 987 -21.93 4.76 10.84
CA ILE A 987 -23.04 4.11 10.13
C ILE A 987 -23.19 4.73 8.72
N PRO A 988 -22.44 4.22 7.72
CA PRO A 988 -22.67 4.51 6.31
C PRO A 988 -23.97 3.88 5.82
N ILE A 989 -24.62 4.57 4.88
CA ILE A 989 -25.83 4.12 4.20
C ILE A 989 -25.49 3.50 2.84
N CYS A 990 -25.63 2.17 2.72
CA CYS A 990 -25.47 1.45 1.45
C CYS A 990 -26.81 1.43 0.70
N PHE A 991 -26.93 2.25 -0.35
CA PHE A 991 -28.11 2.30 -1.24
C PHE A 991 -27.68 2.92 -2.59
N PRO A 992 -28.23 2.47 -3.73
CA PRO A 992 -29.20 1.38 -3.92
C PRO A 992 -28.55 -0.01 -4.10
N GLN A 993 -27.30 -0.16 -3.68
CA GLN A 993 -26.57 -1.41 -3.71
C GLN A 993 -25.79 -1.62 -2.40
N PHE A 994 -25.63 -2.87 -1.97
CA PHE A 994 -24.62 -3.30 -1.00
C PHE A 994 -23.54 -4.13 -1.70
N SER A 995 -22.26 -3.96 -1.33
CA SER A 995 -21.12 -4.67 -1.96
C SER A 995 -21.20 -4.60 -3.50
N ASN A 996 -20.76 -5.65 -4.19
CA ASN A 996 -20.80 -5.81 -5.66
C ASN A 996 -21.99 -6.69 -6.09
N LEU A 997 -23.17 -6.48 -5.48
CA LEU A 997 -24.39 -7.27 -5.74
C LEU A 997 -25.22 -6.75 -6.93
N GLY A 998 -24.68 -5.86 -7.75
CA GLY A 998 -25.34 -5.26 -8.91
C GLY A 998 -24.35 -4.48 -9.79
N PRO A 999 -24.85 -3.72 -10.78
CA PRO A 999 -24.04 -3.07 -11.81
C PRO A 999 -23.48 -1.69 -11.39
N LEU A 1000 -23.68 -1.25 -10.14
CA LEU A 1000 -23.21 0.03 -9.63
C LEU A 1000 -21.92 -0.13 -8.80
N ASP A 1001 -21.28 0.99 -8.48
CA ASP A 1001 -20.14 1.05 -7.57
C ASP A 1001 -20.42 0.35 -6.22
N ALA A 1002 -19.36 -0.20 -5.63
CA ALA A 1002 -19.44 -0.95 -4.38
C ALA A 1002 -20.18 -0.17 -3.29
N HIS A 1003 -21.23 -0.77 -2.73
CA HIS A 1003 -22.13 -0.18 -1.71
C HIS A 1003 -22.93 1.06 -2.14
N GLY A 1004 -23.02 1.35 -3.45
CA GLY A 1004 -23.86 2.42 -3.99
C GLY A 1004 -23.43 3.84 -3.60
N PHE A 1005 -24.27 4.80 -3.99
CA PHE A 1005 -23.95 6.24 -3.96
C PHE A 1005 -24.54 7.02 -2.77
N ALA A 1006 -25.51 6.49 -2.01
CA ALA A 1006 -26.22 7.28 -0.98
C ALA A 1006 -25.29 7.87 0.10
N ARG A 1007 -24.28 7.10 0.53
CA ARG A 1007 -23.17 7.51 1.41
C ARG A 1007 -22.23 8.57 0.81
N ASN A 1008 -22.30 8.83 -0.50
CA ASN A 1008 -21.47 9.79 -1.22
C ASN A 1008 -22.22 11.09 -1.58
N ARG A 1009 -23.52 11.21 -1.27
CA ARG A 1009 -24.38 12.37 -1.59
C ARG A 1009 -24.65 13.25 -0.37
N PHE A 1010 -25.00 14.51 -0.61
CA PHE A 1010 -25.58 15.38 0.43
C PHE A 1010 -27.07 15.10 0.59
N TRP A 1011 -27.51 15.01 1.84
CA TRP A 1011 -28.90 14.89 2.25
C TRP A 1011 -29.41 16.26 2.74
N SER A 1012 -30.68 16.53 2.51
CA SER A 1012 -31.39 17.68 3.09
C SER A 1012 -32.12 17.27 4.37
N ILE A 1013 -32.36 18.20 5.30
CA ILE A 1013 -33.35 17.99 6.38
C ILE A 1013 -34.75 17.92 5.74
N ASP A 1014 -35.59 16.99 6.19
CA ASP A 1014 -36.95 16.79 5.68
C ASP A 1014 -37.93 17.78 6.35
N PRO A 1015 -38.54 18.73 5.61
CA PRO A 1015 -39.44 19.73 6.18
C PRO A 1015 -40.87 19.21 6.41
N ASP A 1016 -41.21 18.02 5.93
CA ASP A 1016 -42.53 17.39 6.10
C ASP A 1016 -42.38 15.94 6.62
N PRO A 1017 -41.79 15.75 7.82
CA PRO A 1017 -41.44 14.43 8.33
C PRO A 1017 -42.67 13.63 8.76
N SER A 1018 -42.80 12.40 8.25
CA SER A 1018 -43.93 11.52 8.59
C SER A 1018 -43.98 11.24 10.12
N PRO A 1019 -45.17 11.13 10.73
CA PRO A 1019 -45.29 10.90 12.18
C PRO A 1019 -44.59 9.61 12.62
N PHE A 1020 -44.22 9.55 13.91
CA PHE A 1020 -43.64 8.33 14.49
C PHE A 1020 -44.67 7.19 14.45
N PRO A 1021 -44.25 5.94 14.12
CA PRO A 1021 -45.13 4.77 14.20
C PRO A 1021 -45.65 4.47 15.61
N THR A 1022 -44.99 5.02 16.64
CA THR A 1022 -45.31 4.83 18.06
C THR A 1022 -45.20 6.15 18.81
N ASN A 1023 -46.23 6.50 19.60
CA ASN A 1023 -46.24 7.69 20.45
C ASN A 1023 -45.25 7.53 21.62
N THR A 1024 -44.00 7.97 21.41
CA THR A 1024 -42.98 8.13 22.46
C THR A 1024 -42.50 9.58 22.47
N SER A 1025 -42.94 10.35 23.46
CA SER A 1025 -42.81 11.81 23.53
C SER A 1025 -41.38 12.34 23.76
N ASN A 1026 -40.41 11.45 24.02
CA ASN A 1026 -39.10 11.80 24.57
C ASN A 1026 -37.92 11.35 23.68
N LYS A 1027 -38.13 11.10 22.38
CA LYS A 1027 -37.03 10.81 21.44
C LYS A 1027 -36.58 12.08 20.72
N VAL A 1028 -35.29 12.40 20.81
CA VAL A 1028 -34.67 13.51 20.09
C VAL A 1028 -34.23 13.01 18.71
N ALA A 1029 -34.65 13.69 17.63
CA ALA A 1029 -34.51 13.16 16.28
C ALA A 1029 -34.20 14.22 15.21
N VAL A 1030 -33.61 13.74 14.12
CA VAL A 1030 -33.51 14.44 12.84
C VAL A 1030 -34.08 13.55 11.73
N ASP A 1031 -34.89 14.14 10.85
CA ASP A 1031 -35.33 13.51 9.61
C ASP A 1031 -34.55 14.12 8.44
N LEU A 1032 -33.98 13.23 7.62
CA LEU A 1032 -33.23 13.56 6.43
C LEU A 1032 -33.93 13.00 5.19
N ILE A 1033 -33.75 13.66 4.05
CA ILE A 1033 -34.32 13.26 2.77
C ILE A 1033 -33.29 13.40 1.65
N LEU A 1034 -33.15 12.32 0.88
CA LEU A 1034 -32.38 12.21 -0.36
C LEU A 1034 -33.35 12.05 -1.54
N ARG A 1035 -33.11 12.84 -2.60
CA ARG A 1035 -33.83 12.82 -3.87
C ARG A 1035 -32.81 12.65 -5.00
N PRO A 1036 -33.16 12.01 -6.13
CA PRO A 1036 -32.25 11.78 -7.25
C PRO A 1036 -31.72 13.09 -7.83
N SER A 1037 -30.40 13.18 -7.95
CA SER A 1037 -29.73 14.22 -8.74
C SER A 1037 -29.70 13.86 -10.24
N GLU A 1038 -29.34 14.81 -11.08
CA GLU A 1038 -29.07 14.54 -12.50
C GLU A 1038 -27.91 13.56 -12.73
N GLU A 1039 -27.02 13.36 -11.75
CA GLU A 1039 -25.96 12.35 -11.83
C GLU A 1039 -26.50 10.95 -11.52
N ASP A 1040 -27.33 10.84 -10.48
CA ASP A 1040 -27.94 9.56 -10.09
C ASP A 1040 -28.85 9.04 -11.21
N MET A 1041 -29.62 9.92 -11.86
CA MET A 1041 -30.45 9.55 -13.01
C MET A 1041 -29.66 9.08 -14.25
N LYS A 1042 -28.34 9.36 -14.34
CA LYS A 1042 -27.46 8.87 -15.41
C LYS A 1042 -26.90 7.48 -15.10
N THR A 1043 -26.65 7.16 -13.82
CA THR A 1043 -26.06 5.88 -13.37
C THR A 1043 -27.13 4.85 -13.01
N TRP A 1044 -28.24 5.29 -12.42
CA TRP A 1044 -29.38 4.46 -12.01
C TRP A 1044 -30.69 5.18 -12.40
N PRO A 1045 -31.27 4.89 -13.57
CA PRO A 1045 -32.34 5.69 -14.18
C PRO A 1045 -33.71 5.43 -13.55
N HIS A 1046 -33.82 5.65 -12.24
CA HIS A 1046 -35.00 5.44 -11.42
C HIS A 1046 -35.20 6.63 -10.49
N SER A 1047 -36.42 7.18 -10.50
CA SER A 1047 -36.85 8.23 -9.59
C SER A 1047 -37.32 7.62 -8.28
N TYR A 1048 -36.74 8.07 -7.17
CA TYR A 1048 -37.04 7.62 -5.82
C TYR A 1048 -37.16 8.81 -4.85
N GLU A 1049 -37.77 8.57 -3.69
CA GLU A 1049 -37.62 9.43 -2.51
C GLU A 1049 -37.16 8.53 -1.36
N TYR A 1050 -36.00 8.83 -0.78
CA TYR A 1050 -35.45 8.09 0.36
C TYR A 1050 -35.35 9.04 1.56
N ARG A 1051 -36.20 8.80 2.57
CA ARG A 1051 -36.16 9.49 3.86
C ARG A 1051 -35.47 8.61 4.91
N LEU A 1052 -34.66 9.23 5.77
CA LEU A 1052 -33.93 8.59 6.87
C LEU A 1052 -34.20 9.38 8.15
N ARG A 1053 -34.89 8.76 9.13
CA ARG A 1053 -34.93 9.28 10.50
C ARG A 1053 -33.76 8.70 11.29
N VAL A 1054 -33.02 9.57 11.97
CA VAL A 1054 -32.11 9.18 13.05
C VAL A 1054 -32.66 9.76 14.36
N ALA A 1055 -32.89 8.91 15.35
CA ALA A 1055 -33.46 9.31 16.64
C ALA A 1055 -32.69 8.68 17.80
N LEU A 1056 -32.26 9.51 18.74
CA LEU A 1056 -31.70 9.10 20.03
C LEU A 1056 -32.83 9.02 21.05
N GLY A 1057 -33.02 7.85 21.66
CA GLY A 1057 -34.06 7.63 22.66
C GLY A 1057 -33.59 7.86 24.10
N PRO A 1058 -34.53 7.97 25.05
CA PRO A 1058 -34.26 8.22 26.46
C PRO A 1058 -33.74 6.98 27.22
N GLY A 1059 -33.38 5.90 26.51
CA GLY A 1059 -32.49 4.86 27.02
C GLY A 1059 -31.03 5.05 26.62
N GLY A 1060 -30.69 6.10 25.85
CA GLY A 1060 -29.47 6.18 25.06
C GLY A 1060 -29.53 5.36 23.77
N ASP A 1061 -30.71 4.82 23.44
CA ASP A 1061 -30.93 3.88 22.33
C ASP A 1061 -31.01 4.57 20.97
N LEU A 1062 -30.07 4.27 20.08
CA LEU A 1062 -29.99 4.87 18.75
C LEU A 1062 -30.90 4.13 17.77
N THR A 1063 -31.83 4.86 17.15
CA THR A 1063 -32.85 4.34 16.23
C THR A 1063 -32.66 4.95 14.84
N LEU A 1064 -32.49 4.11 13.81
CA LEU A 1064 -32.50 4.51 12.40
C LEU A 1064 -33.72 3.92 11.70
N ILE A 1065 -34.49 4.75 10.98
CA ILE A 1065 -35.65 4.32 10.20
C ILE A 1065 -35.54 4.86 8.77
N SER A 1066 -35.35 3.96 7.82
CA SER A 1066 -35.28 4.26 6.40
C SER A 1066 -36.64 4.03 5.75
N ARG A 1067 -37.13 5.00 4.99
CA ARG A 1067 -38.35 4.91 4.20
C ARG A 1067 -38.04 5.18 2.74
N ILE A 1068 -38.21 4.18 1.89
CA ILE A 1068 -37.90 4.25 0.46
C ILE A 1068 -39.21 4.18 -0.33
N ARG A 1069 -39.45 5.19 -1.16
CA ARG A 1069 -40.63 5.35 -2.01
C ARG A 1069 -40.21 5.42 -3.47
N ASN A 1070 -40.97 4.76 -4.33
CA ASN A 1070 -40.84 4.90 -5.79
C ASN A 1070 -41.57 6.16 -6.28
N THR A 1071 -40.91 6.94 -7.11
CA THR A 1071 -41.43 8.17 -7.72
C THR A 1071 -41.22 8.20 -9.23
N ASN A 1072 -41.04 7.03 -9.87
CA ASN A 1072 -41.07 6.89 -11.33
C ASN A 1072 -42.41 7.37 -11.90
N SER A 1073 -42.34 8.30 -12.86
CA SER A 1073 -43.52 8.92 -13.50
C SER A 1073 -44.32 7.97 -14.39
N ASP A 1074 -43.75 6.81 -14.74
CA ASP A 1074 -44.42 5.72 -15.47
C ASP A 1074 -44.88 4.57 -14.55
N GLY A 1075 -44.76 4.74 -13.23
CA GLY A 1075 -45.14 3.76 -12.23
C GLY A 1075 -44.29 2.48 -12.19
N LYS A 1076 -43.21 2.37 -12.99
CA LYS A 1076 -42.41 1.14 -13.03
C LYS A 1076 -41.71 0.90 -11.69
N PRO A 1077 -41.81 -0.30 -11.11
CA PRO A 1077 -41.03 -0.67 -9.94
C PRO A 1077 -39.55 -0.87 -10.29
N PHE A 1078 -38.66 -0.44 -9.40
CA PHE A 1078 -37.24 -0.78 -9.43
C PHE A 1078 -36.89 -1.87 -8.38
N SER A 1079 -35.63 -2.27 -8.31
CA SER A 1079 -35.09 -3.16 -7.28
C SER A 1079 -33.72 -2.65 -6.83
N PHE A 1080 -33.40 -2.87 -5.56
CA PHE A 1080 -32.20 -2.37 -4.90
C PHE A 1080 -31.74 -3.38 -3.83
N THR A 1081 -30.48 -3.31 -3.43
CA THR A 1081 -30.01 -3.90 -2.16
C THR A 1081 -29.65 -2.77 -1.20
N PHE A 1082 -29.77 -3.04 0.10
CA PHE A 1082 -29.67 -2.02 1.15
C PHE A 1082 -28.84 -2.54 2.33
N ALA A 1083 -28.07 -1.66 2.96
CA ALA A 1083 -27.52 -1.91 4.29
C ALA A 1083 -27.29 -0.64 5.12
N TYR A 1084 -27.54 -0.74 6.43
CA TYR A 1084 -26.84 0.05 7.45
C TYR A 1084 -25.51 -0.67 7.73
N HIS A 1085 -24.38 0.01 7.57
CA HIS A 1085 -23.05 -0.63 7.60
C HIS A 1085 -22.28 -0.35 8.90
N THR A 1086 -22.91 -0.63 10.03
CA THR A 1086 -22.50 -0.14 11.36
C THR A 1086 -21.17 -0.71 11.83
N TYR A 1087 -20.18 0.17 11.99
CA TYR A 1087 -18.90 -0.12 12.64
C TYR A 1087 -19.01 0.19 14.14
N PHE A 1088 -18.96 -0.84 14.99
CA PHE A 1088 -18.93 -0.70 16.44
C PHE A 1088 -17.48 -0.56 16.92
N SER A 1089 -17.26 0.34 17.87
CA SER A 1089 -16.01 0.36 18.65
C SER A 1089 -16.07 -0.76 19.68
N VAL A 1090 -15.12 -1.68 19.64
CA VAL A 1090 -14.95 -2.78 20.61
C VAL A 1090 -13.73 -2.56 21.51
N SER A 1091 -13.36 -3.54 22.32
CA SER A 1091 -12.16 -3.59 23.14
C SER A 1091 -10.98 -4.14 22.33
N ASP A 1092 -10.80 -5.46 22.37
CA ASP A 1092 -10.03 -6.25 21.43
C ASP A 1092 -11.00 -7.25 20.77
N ILE A 1093 -10.88 -7.44 19.46
CA ILE A 1093 -11.71 -8.33 18.66
C ILE A 1093 -11.65 -9.80 19.12
N SER A 1094 -10.55 -10.22 19.77
CA SER A 1094 -10.40 -11.56 20.36
C SER A 1094 -11.23 -11.77 21.64
N GLU A 1095 -11.56 -10.68 22.35
CA GLU A 1095 -12.46 -10.66 23.52
C GLU A 1095 -13.92 -10.34 23.13
N VAL A 1096 -14.24 -10.43 21.83
CA VAL A 1096 -15.58 -10.17 21.27
C VAL A 1096 -16.19 -11.44 20.69
N ARG A 1097 -17.48 -11.66 20.98
CA ARG A 1097 -18.29 -12.68 20.30
C ARG A 1097 -19.65 -12.15 19.84
N VAL A 1098 -20.16 -12.70 18.74
CA VAL A 1098 -21.51 -12.39 18.22
C VAL A 1098 -22.43 -13.57 18.49
N GLU A 1099 -23.60 -13.28 19.09
CA GLU A 1099 -24.65 -14.24 19.46
C GLU A 1099 -25.97 -13.94 18.72
N GLY A 1100 -26.73 -14.99 18.42
CA GLY A 1100 -27.97 -14.94 17.64
C GLY A 1100 -27.77 -15.19 16.14
N LEU A 1101 -26.68 -15.85 15.75
CA LEU A 1101 -26.38 -16.22 14.35
C LEU A 1101 -25.96 -17.70 14.19
N GLU A 1102 -26.10 -18.49 15.27
CA GLU A 1102 -25.75 -19.91 15.36
C GLU A 1102 -26.67 -20.74 14.46
N THR A 1103 -26.16 -21.85 13.90
CA THR A 1103 -26.93 -22.78 13.03
C THR A 1103 -27.52 -22.19 11.74
N LEU A 1104 -27.25 -20.92 11.44
CA LEU A 1104 -27.74 -20.24 10.23
C LEU A 1104 -26.86 -20.54 9.01
N ASP A 1105 -27.48 -20.54 7.83
CA ASP A 1105 -26.76 -20.52 6.57
C ASP A 1105 -26.18 -19.12 6.28
N TYR A 1106 -24.93 -19.08 5.86
CA TYR A 1106 -24.25 -17.86 5.40
C TYR A 1106 -23.59 -18.04 4.04
N LEU A 1107 -23.40 -16.93 3.32
CA LEU A 1107 -22.55 -16.85 2.15
C LEU A 1107 -21.19 -16.28 2.57
N ASP A 1108 -20.12 -17.02 2.28
CA ASP A 1108 -18.75 -16.60 2.59
C ASP A 1108 -18.17 -15.82 1.41
N ASN A 1109 -17.97 -14.50 1.56
CA ASN A 1109 -17.41 -13.66 0.50
C ASN A 1109 -15.92 -13.97 0.20
N LEU A 1110 -15.18 -14.51 1.17
CA LEU A 1110 -13.78 -14.93 0.98
C LEU A 1110 -13.70 -16.22 0.16
N GLN A 1111 -14.71 -17.09 0.27
CA GLN A 1111 -14.88 -18.30 -0.54
C GLN A 1111 -15.85 -18.10 -1.72
N ASN A 1112 -15.76 -16.97 -2.44
CA ASN A 1112 -16.55 -16.68 -3.65
C ASN A 1112 -18.10 -16.78 -3.50
N ARG A 1113 -18.63 -16.46 -2.31
CA ARG A 1113 -20.05 -16.61 -1.91
C ARG A 1113 -20.55 -18.06 -1.86
N LYS A 1114 -19.65 -19.00 -1.59
CA LYS A 1114 -20.01 -20.37 -1.20
C LYS A 1114 -20.95 -20.34 0.01
N ARG A 1115 -22.03 -21.11 -0.07
CA ARG A 1115 -22.99 -21.28 1.03
C ARG A 1115 -22.45 -22.30 2.04
N CYS A 1116 -22.38 -21.88 3.29
CA CYS A 1116 -21.97 -22.67 4.45
C CYS A 1116 -23.03 -22.54 5.54
N THR A 1117 -22.97 -23.36 6.59
CA THR A 1117 -23.83 -23.27 7.77
C THR A 1117 -22.95 -23.07 8.99
N GLU A 1118 -23.32 -22.16 9.89
CA GLU A 1118 -22.54 -21.88 11.10
C GLU A 1118 -22.73 -22.97 12.16
N GLN A 1119 -21.64 -23.42 12.78
CA GLN A 1119 -21.64 -24.57 13.69
C GLN A 1119 -21.11 -24.27 15.11
N GLY A 1120 -20.59 -23.07 15.35
CA GLY A 1120 -20.22 -22.62 16.70
C GLY A 1120 -21.42 -22.16 17.53
N ASP A 1121 -21.32 -22.29 18.86
CA ASP A 1121 -22.30 -21.76 19.83
C ASP A 1121 -22.31 -20.22 19.92
N ALA A 1122 -21.28 -19.57 19.37
CA ALA A 1122 -21.19 -18.13 19.11
C ALA A 1122 -20.11 -17.90 18.04
N ILE A 1123 -20.12 -16.73 17.38
CA ILE A 1123 -19.09 -16.36 16.40
C ILE A 1123 -17.95 -15.63 17.11
N THR A 1124 -16.75 -16.20 17.04
CA THR A 1124 -15.47 -15.60 17.46
C THR A 1124 -14.61 -15.18 16.26
N PHE A 1125 -13.48 -14.52 16.51
CA PHE A 1125 -12.62 -13.93 15.48
C PHE A 1125 -11.16 -14.36 15.66
N GLU A 1126 -10.68 -15.23 14.78
CA GLU A 1126 -9.30 -15.71 14.73
C GLU A 1126 -8.62 -15.39 13.38
N SER A 1127 -9.39 -14.87 12.41
CA SER A 1127 -8.97 -14.58 11.04
C SER A 1127 -9.90 -13.54 10.39
N GLU A 1128 -9.71 -13.25 9.10
CA GLU A 1128 -10.61 -12.38 8.34
C GLU A 1128 -12.01 -13.00 8.23
N VAL A 1129 -13.06 -12.20 8.47
CA VAL A 1129 -14.46 -12.63 8.39
C VAL A 1129 -15.22 -11.70 7.46
N ASP A 1130 -15.86 -12.26 6.43
CA ASP A 1130 -16.74 -11.54 5.51
C ASP A 1130 -17.95 -12.44 5.16
N LYS A 1131 -18.84 -12.61 6.14
CA LYS A 1131 -19.95 -13.60 6.12
C LYS A 1131 -21.31 -12.92 6.05
N ILE A 1132 -22.14 -13.30 5.07
CA ILE A 1132 -23.53 -12.83 4.90
C ILE A 1132 -24.50 -13.93 5.40
N TYR A 1133 -25.04 -13.77 6.61
CA TYR A 1133 -26.01 -14.67 7.24
C TYR A 1133 -27.42 -14.43 6.70
N LEU A 1134 -28.00 -15.47 6.10
CA LEU A 1134 -29.29 -15.42 5.43
C LEU A 1134 -30.43 -15.63 6.44
N SER A 1135 -31.49 -14.82 6.34
CA SER A 1135 -32.69 -14.93 7.21
C SER A 1135 -32.38 -14.89 8.72
N ALA A 1136 -31.38 -14.10 9.11
CA ALA A 1136 -30.99 -13.86 10.50
C ALA A 1136 -32.16 -13.35 11.37
N PRO A 1137 -32.20 -13.65 12.68
CA PRO A 1137 -33.28 -13.23 13.57
C PRO A 1137 -33.39 -11.70 13.70
N THR A 1138 -34.48 -11.23 14.28
CA THR A 1138 -34.75 -9.80 14.53
C THR A 1138 -33.95 -9.22 15.69
N LYS A 1139 -33.22 -10.05 16.46
CA LYS A 1139 -32.32 -9.66 17.55
C LYS A 1139 -30.97 -10.37 17.36
N ILE A 1140 -29.88 -9.60 17.34
CA ILE A 1140 -28.49 -10.07 17.37
C ILE A 1140 -27.78 -9.38 18.54
N ALA A 1141 -26.82 -10.04 19.19
CA ALA A 1141 -26.02 -9.45 20.27
C ALA A 1141 -24.52 -9.51 19.94
N ILE A 1142 -23.79 -8.46 20.30
CA ILE A 1142 -22.32 -8.43 20.26
C ILE A 1142 -21.85 -8.22 21.70
N LEU A 1143 -21.14 -9.20 22.25
CA LEU A 1143 -20.62 -9.18 23.61
C LEU A 1143 -19.15 -8.80 23.55
N ASP A 1144 -18.78 -7.81 24.35
CA ASP A 1144 -17.42 -7.29 24.53
C ASP A 1144 -17.02 -7.60 25.98
N HIS A 1145 -16.20 -8.65 26.15
CA HIS A 1145 -15.92 -9.22 27.47
C HIS A 1145 -15.00 -8.32 28.31
N GLU A 1146 -13.97 -7.71 27.71
CA GLU A 1146 -13.05 -6.81 28.41
C GLU A 1146 -13.78 -5.57 28.95
N LYS A 1147 -14.60 -4.89 28.13
CA LYS A 1147 -15.39 -3.71 28.55
C LYS A 1147 -16.76 -4.08 29.17
N LYS A 1148 -17.02 -5.38 29.41
CA LYS A 1148 -18.19 -5.93 30.13
C LYS A 1148 -19.54 -5.39 29.65
N ARG A 1149 -19.67 -5.20 28.33
CA ARG A 1149 -20.82 -4.56 27.69
C ARG A 1149 -21.38 -5.42 26.57
N THR A 1150 -22.67 -5.24 26.29
CA THR A 1150 -23.36 -5.92 25.19
C THR A 1150 -24.08 -4.90 24.32
N PHE A 1151 -23.75 -4.89 23.03
CA PHE A 1151 -24.56 -4.23 22.02
C PHE A 1151 -25.69 -5.20 21.64
N VAL A 1152 -26.94 -4.75 21.73
CA VAL A 1152 -28.11 -5.51 21.28
C VAL A 1152 -28.73 -4.79 20.10
N ILE A 1153 -28.69 -5.46 18.97
CA ILE A 1153 -29.17 -4.97 17.68
C ILE A 1153 -30.56 -5.53 17.46
N ARG A 1154 -31.55 -4.67 17.24
CA ARG A 1154 -32.90 -5.06 16.80
C ARG A 1154 -33.13 -4.61 15.36
N LYS A 1155 -33.58 -5.50 14.49
CA LYS A 1155 -33.82 -5.24 13.07
C LYS A 1155 -35.23 -5.65 12.63
N ASP A 1156 -35.87 -4.80 11.83
CA ASP A 1156 -37.20 -5.01 11.24
C ASP A 1156 -37.21 -4.54 9.78
N GLY A 1157 -37.94 -5.26 8.92
CA GLY A 1157 -37.86 -5.16 7.45
C GLY A 1157 -36.54 -5.66 6.83
N LEU A 1158 -35.56 -6.04 7.66
CA LEU A 1158 -34.21 -6.46 7.25
C LEU A 1158 -34.03 -7.97 7.53
N PRO A 1159 -34.05 -8.85 6.51
CA PRO A 1159 -33.95 -10.29 6.73
C PRO A 1159 -32.54 -10.76 7.09
N ASP A 1160 -31.51 -10.23 6.42
CA ASP A 1160 -30.16 -10.80 6.46
C ASP A 1160 -29.21 -9.96 7.33
N ALA A 1161 -28.11 -10.55 7.78
CA ALA A 1161 -27.05 -9.89 8.56
C ALA A 1161 -25.68 -10.15 7.93
N VAL A 1162 -24.72 -9.24 8.14
CA VAL A 1162 -23.36 -9.34 7.60
C VAL A 1162 -22.36 -9.13 8.72
N VAL A 1163 -21.57 -10.15 9.04
CA VAL A 1163 -20.44 -10.03 9.99
C VAL A 1163 -19.18 -9.75 9.19
N TRP A 1164 -18.52 -8.63 9.51
CA TRP A 1164 -17.31 -8.20 8.83
C TRP A 1164 -16.22 -7.72 9.80
N ASN A 1165 -15.05 -8.36 9.73
CA ASN A 1165 -13.80 -7.86 10.32
C ASN A 1165 -12.65 -8.09 9.31
N PRO A 1166 -11.81 -7.07 9.04
CA PRO A 1166 -10.75 -7.12 8.02
C PRO A 1166 -9.52 -7.95 8.42
N TRP A 1167 -9.39 -8.28 9.71
CA TRP A 1167 -8.21 -8.83 10.34
C TRP A 1167 -6.91 -8.10 9.96
N ASP A 1168 -5.77 -8.72 10.21
CA ASP A 1168 -4.45 -8.10 10.08
C ASP A 1168 -4.11 -7.71 8.63
N LYS A 1169 -4.13 -8.67 7.67
CA LYS A 1169 -3.69 -8.45 6.27
C LYS A 1169 -4.41 -7.29 5.59
N LYS A 1170 -5.75 -7.23 5.67
CA LYS A 1170 -6.56 -6.20 5.02
C LYS A 1170 -6.46 -4.85 5.76
N SER A 1171 -6.29 -4.86 7.09
CA SER A 1171 -6.04 -3.64 7.89
C SER A 1171 -4.66 -3.03 7.61
N LYS A 1172 -3.62 -3.87 7.47
CA LYS A 1172 -2.28 -3.49 6.99
C LYS A 1172 -2.37 -2.86 5.60
N ALA A 1173 -3.01 -3.53 4.65
CA ALA A 1173 -3.19 -3.02 3.28
C ALA A 1173 -3.96 -1.70 3.21
N TRP A 1174 -4.91 -1.46 4.12
CA TRP A 1174 -5.65 -0.18 4.22
C TRP A 1174 -4.99 0.85 5.14
N LEU A 1175 -3.80 0.55 5.66
CA LEU A 1175 -2.97 1.36 6.56
C LEU A 1175 -3.67 1.81 7.86
N ILE A 1176 -4.60 1.00 8.40
CA ILE A 1176 -5.31 1.28 9.66
C ILE A 1176 -5.30 0.02 10.54
N LEU A 1177 -4.21 -0.19 11.26
CA LEU A 1177 -4.09 -1.29 12.24
C LEU A 1177 -5.18 -1.24 13.34
N GLU A 1178 -5.68 -0.05 13.67
CA GLU A 1178 -6.80 0.15 14.61
C GLU A 1178 -8.07 -0.61 14.20
N MET A 1179 -8.31 -0.83 12.90
CA MET A 1179 -9.47 -1.56 12.38
C MET A 1179 -9.38 -3.08 12.55
N MET A 1180 -8.19 -3.61 12.84
CA MET A 1180 -8.00 -5.04 13.13
C MET A 1180 -8.60 -5.36 14.50
N SER A 1181 -8.07 -4.74 15.57
CA SER A 1181 -8.40 -5.09 16.95
C SER A 1181 -9.59 -4.33 17.54
N THR A 1182 -9.82 -3.07 17.17
CA THR A 1182 -10.80 -2.21 17.89
C THR A 1182 -12.14 -2.00 17.17
N SER A 1183 -12.37 -2.69 16.04
CA SER A 1183 -13.54 -2.51 15.17
C SER A 1183 -14.17 -3.85 14.77
N ILE A 1184 -15.49 -3.95 14.92
CA ILE A 1184 -16.32 -4.96 14.23
C ILE A 1184 -17.39 -4.22 13.42
N CYS A 1185 -17.61 -4.62 12.18
CA CYS A 1185 -18.75 -4.13 11.41
C CYS A 1185 -19.86 -5.17 11.37
N LEU A 1186 -21.08 -4.76 11.74
CA LEU A 1186 -22.29 -5.51 11.43
C LEU A 1186 -23.12 -4.76 10.40
N GLY A 1187 -23.09 -5.25 9.16
CA GLY A 1187 -24.07 -4.88 8.15
C GLY A 1187 -25.40 -5.60 8.39
N ASN A 1188 -26.50 -5.03 7.93
CA ASN A 1188 -27.74 -5.79 7.69
C ASN A 1188 -28.08 -5.71 6.22
N LEU A 1189 -28.42 -6.85 5.60
CA LEU A 1189 -28.68 -6.94 4.17
C LEU A 1189 -30.15 -7.29 3.89
N ILE A 1190 -30.60 -6.96 2.69
CA ILE A 1190 -31.86 -7.44 2.12
C ILE A 1190 -31.53 -8.13 0.81
N LEU A 1191 -31.76 -9.44 0.71
CA LEU A 1191 -31.61 -10.17 -0.54
C LEU A 1191 -32.82 -11.07 -0.85
N GLU A 1192 -33.31 -10.95 -2.08
CA GLU A 1192 -34.40 -11.72 -2.71
C GLU A 1192 -35.74 -11.91 -1.97
N ARG A 1193 -36.56 -10.87 -2.11
CA ARG A 1193 -37.49 -10.90 -3.26
C ARG A 1193 -37.45 -9.59 -4.01
N PHE A 1194 -37.89 -9.58 -5.27
CA PHE A 1194 -38.14 -8.35 -6.02
C PHE A 1194 -39.06 -7.44 -5.21
N SER A 1195 -38.49 -6.45 -4.52
CA SER A 1195 -39.21 -5.41 -3.78
C SER A 1195 -39.80 -4.42 -4.77
N LYS A 1196 -40.74 -4.91 -5.60
CA LYS A 1196 -41.50 -4.08 -6.53
C LYS A 1196 -42.24 -3.03 -5.70
N ALA A 1197 -41.69 -1.82 -5.67
CA ALA A 1197 -42.33 -0.64 -5.13
C ALA A 1197 -43.46 -0.19 -6.07
N ALA A 1198 -44.49 -1.03 -6.15
CA ALA A 1198 -45.79 -0.74 -6.74
C ALA A 1198 -46.64 -0.09 -5.64
N GLU A 1199 -46.87 1.22 -5.79
CA GLU A 1199 -47.80 2.06 -5.01
C GLU A 1199 -47.56 2.14 -3.48
N SER A 1200 -46.57 1.43 -2.94
CA SER A 1200 -46.30 1.27 -1.51
C SER A 1200 -44.87 1.68 -1.13
N SER A 1201 -44.73 2.28 0.05
CA SER A 1201 -43.44 2.68 0.64
C SER A 1201 -42.85 1.55 1.50
N ILE A 1202 -41.57 1.27 1.34
CA ILE A 1202 -40.85 0.29 2.16
C ILE A 1202 -40.32 1.00 3.40
N ILE A 1203 -40.59 0.45 4.59
CA ILE A 1203 -40.05 0.94 5.87
C ILE A 1203 -39.08 -0.11 6.41
N LEU A 1204 -37.89 0.32 6.83
CA LEU A 1204 -36.81 -0.50 7.38
C LEU A 1204 -36.35 0.12 8.69
N ALA A 1205 -36.36 -0.63 9.79
CA ALA A 1205 -36.02 -0.12 11.12
C ALA A 1205 -34.84 -0.89 11.74
N TYR A 1206 -33.94 -0.14 12.36
CA TYR A 1206 -32.71 -0.63 12.97
C TYR A 1206 -32.49 0.11 14.28
N ILE A 1207 -32.40 -0.63 15.39
CA ILE A 1207 -32.33 -0.05 16.74
C ILE A 1207 -31.17 -0.68 17.50
N LEU A 1208 -30.31 0.18 18.06
CA LEU A 1208 -29.14 -0.17 18.85
C LEU A 1208 -29.40 0.11 20.33
N TYR A 1209 -29.13 -0.89 21.16
CA TYR A 1209 -29.18 -0.80 22.62
C TYR A 1209 -27.82 -1.18 23.21
N ARG A 1210 -27.44 -0.55 24.32
CA ARG A 1210 -26.32 -0.98 25.17
C ARG A 1210 -26.87 -1.56 26.46
N TYR A 1211 -26.28 -2.65 26.95
CA TYR A 1211 -26.46 -3.15 28.30
C TYR A 1211 -25.09 -3.29 28.99
N PHE A 1212 -25.03 -2.99 30.28
CA PHE A 1212 -23.90 -3.34 31.15
C PHE A 1212 -24.19 -4.66 31.87
N VAL A 1213 -23.20 -5.54 31.95
CA VAL A 1213 -23.31 -6.77 32.76
C VAL A 1213 -22.97 -6.44 34.21
N ALA A 1214 -23.99 -6.26 35.04
CA ALA A 1214 -23.81 -6.01 36.47
C ALA A 1214 -23.31 -7.29 37.18
N ASN A 1215 -22.10 -7.24 37.75
CA ASN A 1215 -21.56 -8.31 38.58
C ASN A 1215 -22.35 -8.41 39.91
N VAL A 1216 -23.41 -9.19 39.93
CA VAL A 1216 -24.12 -9.54 41.17
C VAL A 1216 -23.29 -10.56 41.95
N HIS A 1217 -22.48 -10.08 42.88
CA HIS A 1217 -21.89 -10.90 43.94
C HIS A 1217 -22.80 -10.89 45.17
N GLY A 1218 -23.27 -12.06 45.60
CA GLY A 1218 -23.61 -12.27 47.02
C GLY A 1218 -25.07 -12.34 47.46
N SER A 1219 -25.97 -13.00 46.71
CA SER A 1219 -27.11 -13.69 47.34
C SER A 1219 -27.60 -14.86 46.48
N GLY A 1220 -27.82 -16.03 47.10
CA GLY A 1220 -28.20 -17.24 46.38
C GLY A 1220 -29.70 -17.34 46.13
N GLN A 1221 -30.12 -17.12 44.88
CA GLN A 1221 -31.40 -17.62 44.36
C GLN A 1221 -31.26 -17.92 42.87
N GLU A 1222 -31.72 -19.09 42.43
CA GLU A 1222 -31.56 -19.56 41.06
C GLU A 1222 -32.49 -18.81 40.10
N ILE A 1223 -31.94 -18.23 39.04
CA ILE A 1223 -32.69 -17.80 37.85
C ILE A 1223 -32.06 -18.49 36.64
N LEU A 1224 -32.55 -19.70 36.34
CA LEU A 1224 -32.21 -20.44 35.12
C LEU A 1224 -32.79 -19.73 33.89
N PRO A 1225 -31.97 -19.33 32.90
CA PRO A 1225 -32.48 -18.96 31.59
C PRO A 1225 -32.75 -20.24 30.78
N THR A 1226 -33.98 -20.74 30.85
CA THR A 1226 -34.42 -21.91 30.06
C THR A 1226 -34.43 -21.58 28.57
N ILE A 1227 -33.51 -22.15 27.81
CA ILE A 1227 -33.44 -22.03 26.33
C ILE A 1227 -33.81 -23.40 25.71
N PHE A 1228 -34.43 -23.34 24.52
CA PHE A 1228 -34.91 -24.47 23.69
C PHE A 1228 -36.10 -25.32 24.19
N ALA A 1229 -37.28 -25.05 23.60
CA ALA A 1229 -38.22 -26.09 23.13
C ALA A 1229 -39.26 -25.50 22.14
N PRO A 1230 -39.26 -25.89 20.85
CA PRO A 1230 -40.32 -25.49 19.91
C PRO A 1230 -41.40 -26.57 19.76
N LYS A 1231 -42.70 -26.24 19.95
CA LYS A 1231 -43.85 -27.07 19.54
C LYS A 1231 -45.17 -26.28 19.50
N PHE A 1232 -45.89 -26.39 18.39
CA PHE A 1232 -47.33 -26.13 18.13
C PHE A 1232 -48.10 -25.08 18.97
N PHE A 1233 -48.69 -24.08 18.29
CA PHE A 1233 -50.12 -24.16 17.91
C PHE A 1233 -50.49 -23.16 16.79
N LEU A 1234 -51.55 -23.44 16.03
CA LEU A 1234 -52.22 -22.47 15.14
C LEU A 1234 -53.38 -21.81 15.90
N CYS A 1235 -53.60 -20.50 15.71
CA CYS A 1235 -54.87 -19.96 15.15
C CYS A 1235 -55.01 -18.42 15.22
N TRP A 1236 -55.79 -17.90 14.27
CA TRP A 1236 -56.66 -16.70 14.37
C TRP A 1236 -56.05 -15.31 14.60
N VAL A 1237 -55.71 -14.68 13.47
CA VAL A 1237 -56.38 -13.45 12.97
C VAL A 1237 -57.06 -12.54 14.01
N LYS A 1238 -56.49 -11.34 14.22
CA LYS A 1238 -57.19 -10.10 13.87
C LYS A 1238 -56.23 -8.96 13.52
#